data_AF-A0A4R2HKG4-F1
#
_entry.id   AF-A0A4R2HKG4-F1
#
_cell.length_a   1.000
_cell.length_b   1.000
_cell.length_c   1.000
_cell.angle_alpha   90.00
_cell.angle_beta   90.00
_cell.angle_gamma   90.00
#
_symmetry.space_group_name_H-M   'P 1'
#
loop_
_entity.id
_entity.type
_entity.pdbx_description
1 polymer ?
#
loop_
_entity_poly.entity_id
_entity_poly.type
_entity_poly.pdbx_seq_one_letter_code
_entity_poly.pdbx_strand_id
1 'polypeptide(L)'
;MLGESDGTKGDATIEQIGRRRTLTKTLQLAVVLAVVQWPMRDAVHDASGSAFDCEVPGRLSLLLDATFIMAYVYAAFRAYKYIKFLNRQSWKQIAAVGSWLVFTAAVLDVIEDVWLWTEFGASTGPCADLSTGWFSWLMRGIGLVGVLILAVAYFASSRFGQRKLYGVLLDPPATFRRIRDDGKDDGRLVIACSGGGIRSASFCLGALQLLREKGFYDKASTVIGVSGGGYMAAAFHVLRRTCADPFSPGSPELARLRRQTRYLLQGGRAMFRAALSVLFGLVVNLLLIGITLRAIAWVLGWFLADQKVITSEGTTIHVDWRPNDSWHFLALSLFPLALSAAMFVLEKVWDRWARMPDVVRMLLTTIGNVSLRYGVPVAVLLLGVPGGLYLLGQLPGGSADQPSLPSALLALVDPTKQGLASFTALVVVLIGLGKSVWNGLAVEGKEAAGMRARLLAFARTKLAPWAGTTIIVVAAVIALLRWTGGYAIDPAYQDDWNVALVLAAIAVAIKVLTDANRTSLHSFYRERLSRAFLVTRKDNGAAVALDYHLRLRYSEWAKPVDGGPQLVIAGVANVSDADFVPSQRDCVPFVFDAEQIGIVGDRSLPDGGRRTTDDYEREADMLKREVTVPAAMAISGAAVSPLTGRVNARTRPVRLLLAVLNARLGVWLPNPYWNNRPEPAFPDVRGVVPKVRRYVGSVIDKPGPYRLLLEGIGQPSMYDRRIYVTDGGHYDNLGLVEALRREPAQVIVIDASNDAEDRFTALAEAIATARMDHGIQIDIDPSPMIRGSKPRADRAWAYGIATHPLKDGQEKPYKTEIFFVKAVLAGHLGWDIEQYAAGHPDFPPRTTGDQFYDEWDFEAYRSLGYALAESLTEHHRVRDRLEDCNPPSGAAGKQSGDGVGCRGN
;
A
#
# COMPACT_ATOMS: atom_id res chain seq x y z
N MET A 1 -21.82 -8.00 18.03
CA MET A 1 -20.95 -7.42 16.97
C MET A 1 -19.99 -8.43 16.33
N LEU A 2 -19.92 -9.72 16.70
CA LEU A 2 -18.66 -10.49 16.54
C LEU A 2 -18.78 -11.85 15.83
N GLY A 3 -19.97 -12.30 15.44
CA GLY A 3 -20.17 -13.66 14.89
C GLY A 3 -20.10 -13.81 13.38
N GLU A 4 -19.71 -12.76 12.66
CA GLU A 4 -19.66 -12.76 11.19
C GLU A 4 -18.28 -12.29 10.68
N SER A 5 -17.25 -12.25 11.55
CA SER A 5 -15.89 -11.83 11.17
C SER A 5 -14.97 -12.98 10.78
N ASP A 6 -15.34 -14.22 11.10
CA ASP A 6 -14.71 -15.40 10.51
C ASP A 6 -15.22 -15.50 9.08
N GLY A 7 -14.29 -15.37 8.11
CA GLY A 7 -14.54 -15.27 6.67
C GLY A 7 -15.91 -15.79 6.26
N THR A 8 -16.80 -14.86 5.89
CA THR A 8 -18.18 -15.21 5.60
C THR A 8 -18.22 -16.28 4.53
N LYS A 9 -18.93 -17.37 4.83
CA LYS A 9 -19.40 -18.38 3.88
C LYS A 9 -20.31 -17.74 2.81
N GLY A 10 -19.77 -16.83 1.98
CA GLY A 10 -20.49 -16.15 0.89
C GLY A 10 -21.53 -15.10 1.30
N ASP A 11 -21.53 -14.67 2.57
CA ASP A 11 -22.69 -14.05 3.20
C ASP A 11 -22.65 -12.50 3.30
N ALA A 12 -21.49 -11.86 3.17
CA ALA A 12 -21.40 -10.39 3.17
C ALA A 12 -20.36 -9.90 2.16
N THR A 13 -20.55 -8.69 1.64
CA THR A 13 -19.59 -8.09 0.69
C THR A 13 -18.34 -7.58 1.40
N ILE A 14 -17.21 -7.49 0.68
CA ILE A 14 -15.97 -6.89 1.19
C ILE A 14 -16.22 -5.47 1.73
N GLU A 15 -17.00 -4.66 1.01
CA GLU A 15 -17.36 -3.31 1.46
C GLU A 15 -18.16 -3.34 2.78
N GLN A 16 -19.10 -4.28 2.93
CA GLN A 16 -19.90 -4.43 4.15
C GLN A 16 -19.02 -4.78 5.35
N ILE A 17 -18.14 -5.77 5.20
CA ILE A 17 -17.20 -6.18 6.27
C ILE A 17 -16.23 -5.04 6.57
N GLY A 18 -15.69 -4.39 5.54
CA GLY A 18 -14.78 -3.25 5.64
C GLY A 18 -15.39 -2.07 6.41
N ARG A 19 -16.63 -1.66 6.08
CA ARG A 19 -17.36 -0.60 6.80
C ARG A 19 -17.59 -0.97 8.28
N ARG A 20 -17.92 -2.23 8.58
CA ARG A 20 -18.09 -2.71 9.97
C ARG A 20 -16.77 -2.73 10.74
N ARG A 21 -15.69 -3.23 10.17
CA ARG A 21 -14.34 -3.20 10.77
C ARG A 21 -13.92 -1.76 11.08
N THR A 22 -14.17 -0.86 10.15
CA THR A 22 -13.86 0.58 10.25
C THR A 22 -14.67 1.27 11.36
N LEU A 23 -15.95 0.93 11.52
CA LEU A 23 -16.79 1.39 12.62
C LEU A 23 -16.29 0.84 13.97
N THR A 24 -16.02 -0.46 14.04
CA THR A 24 -15.58 -1.15 15.26
C THR A 24 -14.26 -0.57 15.78
N LYS A 25 -13.28 -0.35 14.89
CA LYS A 25 -12.01 0.28 15.26
C LYS A 25 -12.19 1.70 15.82
N THR A 26 -13.16 2.47 15.32
CA THR A 26 -13.45 3.82 15.85
C THR A 26 -14.12 3.76 17.21
N LEU A 27 -15.05 2.83 17.42
CA LEU A 27 -15.66 2.61 18.73
C LEU A 27 -14.61 2.17 19.75
N GLN A 28 -13.71 1.25 19.37
CA GLN A 28 -12.58 0.84 20.22
C GLN A 28 -11.67 2.02 20.55
N LEU A 29 -11.36 2.88 19.58
CA LEU A 29 -10.59 4.10 19.83
C LEU A 29 -11.30 5.03 20.84
N ALA A 30 -12.60 5.25 20.68
CA ALA A 30 -13.36 6.05 21.63
C ALA A 30 -13.32 5.46 23.06
N VAL A 31 -13.47 4.14 23.20
CA VAL A 31 -13.34 3.45 24.49
C VAL A 31 -11.94 3.61 25.07
N VAL A 32 -10.89 3.44 24.27
CA VAL A 32 -9.50 3.63 24.72
C VAL A 32 -9.28 5.07 25.21
N LEU A 33 -9.76 6.07 24.47
CA LEU A 33 -9.63 7.48 24.87
C LEU A 33 -10.35 7.76 26.19
N ALA A 34 -11.57 7.24 26.38
CA ALA A 34 -12.30 7.39 27.64
C ALA A 34 -11.58 6.72 28.83
N VAL A 35 -10.98 5.54 28.61
CA VAL A 35 -10.19 4.85 29.65
C VAL A 35 -8.91 5.62 29.98
N VAL A 36 -8.24 6.19 28.99
CA VAL A 36 -7.02 6.99 29.19
C VAL A 36 -7.34 8.34 29.87
N GLN A 37 -8.54 8.88 29.66
CA GLN A 37 -9.01 10.12 30.28
C GLN A 37 -9.40 9.95 31.74
N TRP A 38 -9.87 8.76 32.12
CA TRP A 38 -10.41 8.50 33.45
C TRP A 38 -9.49 8.94 34.61
N PRO A 39 -8.18 8.61 34.63
CA PRO A 39 -7.30 9.01 35.72
C PRO A 39 -7.18 10.54 35.88
N MET A 40 -7.24 11.29 34.77
CA MET A 40 -7.16 12.75 34.81
C MET A 40 -8.41 13.35 35.47
N ARG A 41 -9.58 12.77 35.19
CA ARG A 41 -10.84 13.20 35.83
C ARG A 41 -10.82 12.90 37.32
N ASP A 42 -10.32 11.73 37.70
CA ASP A 42 -10.18 11.31 39.10
C ASP A 42 -9.25 12.25 39.88
N ALA A 43 -8.09 12.60 39.30
CA ALA A 43 -7.13 13.53 39.89
C ALA A 43 -7.68 14.96 40.11
N VAL A 44 -8.63 15.41 39.29
CA VAL A 44 -9.31 16.71 39.50
C VAL A 44 -10.26 16.65 40.71
N HIS A 45 -10.92 15.52 40.95
CA HIS A 45 -11.85 15.34 42.07
C HIS A 45 -11.15 15.04 43.40
N ASP A 46 -9.99 14.36 43.38
CA ASP A 46 -9.15 14.11 44.55
C ASP A 46 -7.80 14.84 44.47
N ALA A 47 -7.87 16.18 44.45
CA ALA A 47 -6.69 17.04 44.36
C ALA A 47 -5.70 16.87 45.54
N SER A 48 -6.10 16.23 46.64
CA SER A 48 -5.24 15.99 47.81
C SER A 48 -4.24 14.85 47.62
N GLY A 49 -4.48 13.96 46.64
CA GLY A 49 -3.64 12.80 46.33
C GLY A 49 -2.76 12.94 45.08
N SER A 50 -3.05 13.90 44.20
CA SER A 50 -2.37 14.16 42.93
C SER A 50 -0.97 14.77 43.13
N ALA A 51 -0.03 14.46 42.24
CA ALA A 51 1.29 15.10 42.21
C ALA A 51 1.26 16.54 41.66
N PHE A 52 0.15 16.93 41.05
CA PHE A 52 -0.07 18.22 40.37
C PHE A 52 -1.28 18.96 40.93
N ASP A 53 -1.24 20.30 40.86
CA ASP A 53 -2.43 21.14 40.99
C ASP A 53 -3.46 20.77 39.92
N CYS A 54 -4.76 20.94 40.21
CA CYS A 54 -5.84 20.45 39.35
C CYS A 54 -5.93 21.09 37.95
N GLU A 55 -5.15 22.14 37.68
CA GLU A 55 -5.07 22.77 36.35
C GLU A 55 -4.51 21.80 35.28
N VAL A 56 -3.42 21.10 35.58
CA VAL A 56 -2.76 20.18 34.64
C VAL A 56 -3.64 18.98 34.27
N PRO A 57 -4.15 18.16 35.23
CA PRO A 57 -5.04 17.05 34.90
C PRO A 57 -6.36 17.55 34.28
N GLY A 58 -6.88 18.71 34.70
CA GLY A 58 -8.09 19.31 34.11
C GLY A 58 -7.92 19.63 32.63
N ARG A 59 -6.91 20.44 32.27
CA ARG A 59 -6.65 20.80 30.87
C ARG A 59 -6.24 19.61 30.00
N LEU A 60 -5.45 18.67 30.54
CA LEU A 60 -5.08 17.46 29.82
C LEU A 60 -6.31 16.57 29.53
N SER A 61 -7.23 16.46 30.50
CA SER A 61 -8.52 15.78 30.33
C SER A 61 -9.34 16.40 29.20
N LEU A 62 -9.41 17.74 29.11
CA LEU A 62 -10.13 18.46 28.04
C LEU A 62 -9.48 18.23 26.65
N LEU A 63 -8.15 18.22 26.56
CA LEU A 63 -7.46 17.91 25.29
C LEU A 63 -7.77 16.48 24.80
N LEU A 64 -7.84 15.54 25.73
CA LEU A 64 -8.18 14.16 25.42
C LEU A 64 -9.67 14.02 25.07
N ASP A 65 -10.54 14.79 25.75
CA ASP A 65 -11.97 14.88 25.44
C ASP A 65 -12.22 15.38 24.02
N ALA A 66 -11.53 16.45 23.59
CA ALA A 66 -11.60 16.94 22.21
C ALA A 66 -11.29 15.83 21.16
N THR A 67 -10.36 14.93 21.47
CA THR A 67 -10.06 13.77 20.62
C THR A 67 -11.13 12.68 20.71
N PHE A 68 -11.69 12.46 21.90
CA PHE A 68 -12.81 11.56 22.15
C PHE A 68 -14.10 12.01 21.43
N ILE A 69 -14.41 13.31 21.44
CA ILE A 69 -15.47 13.96 20.67
C ILE A 69 -15.38 13.60 19.20
N MET A 70 -14.20 13.83 18.61
CA MET A 70 -13.96 13.48 17.23
C MET A 70 -14.18 11.98 16.98
N ALA A 71 -13.70 11.11 17.88
CA ALA A 71 -13.86 9.67 17.74
C ALA A 71 -15.34 9.23 17.74
N TYR A 72 -16.16 9.70 18.70
CA TYR A 72 -17.57 9.29 18.76
C TYR A 72 -18.42 9.91 17.64
N VAL A 73 -18.12 11.14 17.19
CA VAL A 73 -18.75 11.74 16.01
C VAL A 73 -18.45 10.92 14.75
N TYR A 74 -17.18 10.52 14.55
CA TYR A 74 -16.81 9.64 13.45
C TYR A 74 -17.51 8.27 13.57
N ALA A 75 -17.66 7.73 14.77
CA ALA A 75 -18.38 6.47 14.98
C ALA A 75 -19.86 6.61 14.57
N ALA A 76 -20.54 7.66 15.01
CA ALA A 76 -21.93 7.94 14.64
C ALA A 76 -22.10 8.13 13.13
N PHE A 77 -21.22 8.92 12.50
CA PHE A 77 -21.23 9.11 11.05
C PHE A 77 -20.98 7.80 10.28
N ARG A 78 -20.04 6.96 10.75
CA ARG A 78 -19.75 5.65 10.15
C ARG A 78 -20.93 4.69 10.31
N ALA A 79 -21.59 4.69 11.47
CA ALA A 79 -22.81 3.90 11.71
C ALA A 79 -23.94 4.33 10.77
N TYR A 80 -24.21 5.63 10.66
CA TYR A 80 -25.18 6.16 9.70
C TYR A 80 -24.83 5.77 8.26
N LYS A 81 -23.57 5.92 7.84
CA LYS A 81 -23.12 5.54 6.49
C LYS A 81 -23.28 4.05 6.22
N TYR A 82 -23.05 3.20 7.22
CA TYR A 82 -23.27 1.77 7.13
C TYR A 82 -24.77 1.44 6.94
N ILE A 83 -25.64 2.02 7.76
CA ILE A 83 -27.10 1.83 7.63
C ILE A 83 -27.61 2.36 6.29
N LYS A 84 -27.10 3.52 5.85
CA LYS A 84 -27.40 4.09 4.53
C LYS A 84 -26.93 3.18 3.39
N PHE A 85 -25.78 2.53 3.54
CA PHE A 85 -25.24 1.59 2.55
C PHE A 85 -26.15 0.38 2.36
N LEU A 86 -26.75 -0.14 3.44
CA LEU A 86 -27.76 -1.20 3.39
C LEU A 86 -29.08 -0.77 2.70
N ASN A 87 -29.22 0.53 2.39
CA ASN A 87 -30.29 1.15 1.61
C ASN A 87 -31.73 0.84 2.07
N ARG A 88 -31.95 0.74 3.38
CA ARG A 88 -33.30 0.54 3.95
C ARG A 88 -33.92 1.89 4.30
N GLN A 89 -34.94 2.30 3.54
CA GLN A 89 -35.49 3.67 3.57
C GLN A 89 -35.94 4.13 4.97
N SER A 90 -36.64 3.27 5.72
CA SER A 90 -37.17 3.60 7.06
C SER A 90 -36.04 3.82 8.08
N TRP A 91 -35.07 2.91 8.15
CA TRP A 91 -33.95 2.99 9.09
C TRP A 91 -32.92 4.06 8.72
N LYS A 92 -32.80 4.42 7.44
CA LYS A 92 -31.92 5.49 6.97
C LYS A 92 -32.30 6.85 7.55
N GLN A 93 -33.59 7.18 7.60
CA GLN A 93 -34.06 8.45 8.17
C GLN A 93 -33.84 8.49 9.69
N ILE A 94 -34.20 7.41 10.38
CA ILE A 94 -33.99 7.26 11.84
C ILE A 94 -32.50 7.39 12.19
N ALA A 95 -31.63 6.70 11.44
CA ALA A 95 -30.18 6.78 11.64
C ALA A 95 -29.62 8.18 11.34
N ALA A 96 -30.21 8.92 10.38
CA ALA A 96 -29.82 10.30 10.13
C ALA A 96 -30.15 11.20 11.33
N VAL A 97 -31.34 11.04 11.93
CA VAL A 97 -31.74 11.76 13.15
C VAL A 97 -30.77 11.45 14.30
N GLY A 98 -30.50 10.16 14.56
CA GLY A 98 -29.55 9.76 15.60
C GLY A 98 -28.14 10.35 15.37
N SER A 99 -27.64 10.33 14.13
CA SER A 99 -26.34 10.93 13.80
C SER A 99 -26.31 12.45 13.95
N TRP A 100 -27.41 13.16 13.66
CA TRP A 100 -27.50 14.60 13.88
C TRP A 100 -27.55 14.94 15.36
N LEU A 101 -28.29 14.19 16.17
CA LEU A 101 -28.31 14.40 17.63
C LEU A 101 -26.91 14.23 18.25
N VAL A 102 -26.17 13.19 17.86
CA VAL A 102 -24.77 13.02 18.32
C VAL A 102 -23.89 14.17 17.85
N PHE A 103 -24.05 14.65 16.62
CA PHE A 103 -23.30 15.80 16.13
C PHE A 103 -23.64 17.08 16.90
N THR A 104 -24.92 17.32 17.19
CA THR A 104 -25.36 18.46 18.01
C THR A 104 -24.79 18.38 19.42
N ALA A 105 -24.83 17.20 20.06
CA ALA A 105 -24.20 16.98 21.35
C ALA A 105 -22.70 17.31 21.31
N ALA A 106 -21.98 16.85 20.27
CA ALA A 106 -20.56 17.17 20.09
C ALA A 106 -20.25 18.65 19.94
N VAL A 107 -21.10 19.41 19.24
CA VAL A 107 -20.91 20.87 19.13
C VAL A 107 -21.09 21.53 20.50
N LEU A 108 -22.07 21.09 21.29
CA LEU A 108 -22.27 21.58 22.66
C LEU A 108 -21.10 21.16 23.58
N ASP A 109 -20.55 19.96 23.39
CA ASP A 109 -19.39 19.40 24.11
C ASP A 109 -18.15 20.27 23.90
N VAL A 110 -17.85 20.63 22.64
CA VAL A 110 -16.75 21.54 22.32
C VAL A 110 -16.96 22.93 22.95
N ILE A 111 -18.20 23.42 23.02
CA ILE A 111 -18.51 24.70 23.67
C ILE A 111 -18.27 24.61 25.18
N GLU A 112 -18.69 23.51 25.82
CA GLU A 112 -18.40 23.23 27.23
C GLU A 112 -16.89 23.16 27.49
N ASP A 113 -16.15 22.39 26.70
CA ASP A 113 -14.69 22.24 26.83
C ASP A 113 -13.97 23.58 26.73
N VAL A 114 -14.37 24.44 25.78
CA VAL A 114 -13.79 25.79 25.62
C VAL A 114 -14.10 26.68 26.83
N TRP A 115 -15.30 26.56 27.40
CA TRP A 115 -15.66 27.29 28.60
C TRP A 115 -14.86 26.79 29.82
N LEU A 116 -14.86 25.48 30.07
CA LEU A 116 -14.10 24.86 31.17
C LEU A 116 -12.60 25.16 31.07
N TRP A 117 -12.05 25.21 29.86
CA TRP A 117 -10.64 25.58 29.63
C TRP A 117 -10.27 26.95 30.24
N THR A 118 -11.20 27.91 30.23
CA THR A 118 -10.98 29.24 30.81
C THR A 118 -11.14 29.29 32.33
N GLU A 119 -11.82 28.30 32.92
CA GLU A 119 -12.01 28.21 34.38
C GLU A 119 -10.79 27.58 35.08
N PHE A 120 -10.16 26.59 34.43
CA PHE A 120 -8.87 26.07 34.89
C PHE A 120 -7.77 27.13 34.65
N GLY A 121 -7.23 27.71 35.73
CA GLY A 121 -6.17 28.73 35.72
C GLY A 121 -6.55 30.10 36.30
N ALA A 122 -7.82 30.30 36.69
CA ALA A 122 -8.30 31.53 37.33
C ALA A 122 -8.32 31.40 38.87
N SER A 123 -7.16 31.59 39.52
CA SER A 123 -6.97 31.88 40.96
C SER A 123 -7.50 30.90 42.04
N THR A 124 -6.58 30.39 42.88
CA THR A 124 -6.66 30.01 44.32
C THR A 124 -8.02 29.67 44.96
N GLY A 125 -8.91 28.95 44.28
CA GLY A 125 -10.18 28.42 44.80
C GLY A 125 -10.24 26.89 44.75
N PRO A 126 -11.29 26.25 45.32
CA PRO A 126 -11.50 24.82 45.15
C PRO A 126 -11.62 24.48 43.66
N CYS A 127 -11.03 23.35 43.25
CA CYS A 127 -10.95 22.94 41.84
C CYS A 127 -12.32 22.99 41.16
N ALA A 128 -12.36 23.58 39.95
CA ALA A 128 -13.55 23.62 39.13
C ALA A 128 -14.03 22.20 38.80
N ASP A 129 -15.34 21.98 38.82
CA ASP A 129 -15.92 20.70 38.41
C ASP A 129 -15.71 20.50 36.89
N LEU A 130 -15.46 19.26 36.46
CA LEU A 130 -15.39 18.89 35.03
C LEU A 130 -16.79 18.77 34.41
N SER A 131 -17.68 19.68 34.82
CA SER A 131 -19.06 19.78 34.38
C SER A 131 -19.59 21.19 34.62
N THR A 132 -20.35 21.71 33.67
CA THR A 132 -21.11 22.96 33.76
C THR A 132 -22.53 22.73 34.34
N GLY A 133 -22.72 21.63 35.07
CA GLY A 133 -23.97 21.26 35.72
C GLY A 133 -25.08 20.83 34.76
N TRP A 134 -26.13 21.64 34.64
CA TRP A 134 -27.32 21.30 33.84
C TRP A 134 -27.02 21.21 32.35
N PHE A 135 -26.05 22.00 31.87
CA PHE A 135 -25.66 22.04 30.45
C PHE A 135 -24.98 20.72 30.03
N SER A 136 -24.07 20.19 30.85
CA SER A 136 -23.47 18.86 30.65
C SER A 136 -24.53 17.75 30.64
N TRP A 137 -25.51 17.82 31.55
CA TRP A 137 -26.61 16.86 31.61
C TRP A 137 -27.47 16.87 30.34
N LEU A 138 -27.84 18.06 29.86
CA LEU A 138 -28.61 18.23 28.63
C LEU A 138 -27.86 17.63 27.43
N MET A 139 -26.59 17.99 27.27
CA MET A 139 -25.74 17.53 26.18
C MET A 139 -25.55 16.01 26.21
N ARG A 140 -25.18 15.43 27.36
CA ARG A 140 -25.03 13.97 27.53
C ARG A 140 -26.35 13.26 27.26
N GLY A 141 -27.47 13.83 27.67
CA GLY A 141 -28.82 13.33 27.37
C GLY A 141 -29.09 13.28 25.86
N ILE A 142 -28.85 14.37 25.14
CA ILE A 142 -28.99 14.45 23.68
C ILE A 142 -28.08 13.41 22.99
N GLY A 143 -26.82 13.34 23.41
CA GLY A 143 -25.83 12.40 22.89
C GLY A 143 -26.25 10.95 23.10
N LEU A 144 -26.68 10.59 24.32
CA LEU A 144 -27.13 9.24 24.68
C LEU A 144 -28.38 8.82 23.90
N VAL A 145 -29.36 9.72 23.73
CA VAL A 145 -30.53 9.48 22.87
C VAL A 145 -30.09 9.24 21.42
N GLY A 146 -29.17 10.07 20.89
CA GLY A 146 -28.63 9.91 19.54
C GLY A 146 -27.91 8.56 19.34
N VAL A 147 -27.05 8.16 20.29
CA VAL A 147 -26.35 6.88 20.28
C VAL A 147 -27.32 5.71 20.38
N LEU A 148 -28.34 5.80 21.25
CA LEU A 148 -29.36 4.75 21.40
C LEU A 148 -30.16 4.57 20.11
N ILE A 149 -30.58 5.66 19.47
CA ILE A 149 -31.26 5.62 18.16
C ILE A 149 -30.39 4.94 17.10
N LEU A 150 -29.10 5.30 17.05
CA LEU A 150 -28.15 4.66 16.12
C LEU A 150 -27.92 3.18 16.44
N ALA A 151 -27.82 2.81 17.70
CA ALA A 151 -27.64 1.43 18.14
C ALA A 151 -28.86 0.57 17.78
N VAL A 152 -30.08 1.08 18.02
CA VAL A 152 -31.33 0.42 17.63
C VAL A 152 -31.43 0.29 16.12
N ALA A 153 -31.16 1.38 15.37
CA ALA A 153 -31.19 1.34 13.91
C ALA A 153 -30.14 0.39 13.33
N TYR A 154 -28.93 0.38 13.89
CA TYR A 154 -27.88 -0.56 13.52
C TYR A 154 -28.30 -2.00 13.80
N PHE A 155 -28.80 -2.28 15.02
CA PHE A 155 -29.29 -3.60 15.41
C PHE A 155 -30.40 -4.08 14.48
N ALA A 156 -31.43 -3.26 14.24
CA ALA A 156 -32.53 -3.60 13.35
C ALA A 156 -32.10 -3.78 11.88
N SER A 157 -31.03 -3.11 11.45
CA SER A 157 -30.42 -3.30 10.13
C SER A 157 -29.47 -4.50 10.04
N SER A 158 -29.03 -5.05 11.18
CA SER A 158 -28.13 -6.20 11.24
C SER A 158 -28.87 -7.51 10.96
N ARG A 159 -28.18 -8.50 10.38
CA ARG A 159 -28.77 -9.83 10.10
C ARG A 159 -29.37 -10.49 11.35
N PHE A 160 -28.65 -10.43 12.46
CA PHE A 160 -29.14 -10.96 13.74
C PHE A 160 -30.41 -10.25 14.21
N GLY A 161 -30.44 -8.92 14.17
CA GLY A 161 -31.62 -8.15 14.54
C GLY A 161 -32.79 -8.41 13.59
N GLN A 162 -32.54 -8.60 12.29
CA GLN A 162 -33.58 -8.94 11.32
C GLN A 162 -34.21 -10.30 11.58
N ARG A 163 -33.38 -11.33 11.81
CA ARG A 163 -33.87 -12.68 12.14
C ARG A 163 -34.75 -12.65 13.40
N LYS A 164 -34.38 -11.83 14.39
CA LYS A 164 -35.09 -11.75 15.67
C LYS A 164 -36.34 -10.84 15.63
N LEU A 165 -36.30 -9.73 14.90
CA LEU A 165 -37.39 -8.75 14.83
C LEU A 165 -38.42 -9.06 13.75
N TYR A 166 -37.98 -9.58 12.60
CA TYR A 166 -38.83 -9.74 11.42
C TYR A 166 -39.02 -11.18 10.97
N GLY A 167 -38.31 -12.16 11.57
CA GLY A 167 -38.45 -13.58 11.22
C GLY A 167 -37.99 -13.96 9.80
N VAL A 168 -37.43 -13.01 9.03
CA VAL A 168 -36.99 -13.19 7.64
C VAL A 168 -35.47 -13.06 7.55
N LEU A 169 -34.81 -14.04 6.92
CA LEU A 169 -33.43 -13.91 6.44
C LEU A 169 -33.52 -13.35 5.02
N LEU A 170 -33.15 -12.08 4.83
CA LEU A 170 -33.06 -11.50 3.49
C LEU A 170 -31.78 -12.02 2.82
N ASP A 171 -31.90 -12.33 1.53
CA ASP A 171 -30.76 -12.71 0.70
C ASP A 171 -29.63 -11.68 0.82
N PRO A 172 -28.36 -12.11 0.83
CA PRO A 172 -27.23 -11.21 0.88
C PRO A 172 -27.35 -10.16 -0.24
N PRO A 173 -27.03 -8.87 0.04
CA PRO A 173 -27.21 -7.77 -0.92
C PRO A 173 -26.39 -7.93 -2.22
N ALA A 174 -25.47 -8.88 -2.26
CA ALA A 174 -24.93 -9.44 -3.49
C ALA A 174 -24.63 -10.92 -3.24
N THR A 175 -25.39 -11.82 -3.85
CA THR A 175 -24.86 -13.16 -4.12
C THR A 175 -23.73 -12.98 -5.11
N PHE A 176 -22.51 -13.33 -4.71
CA PHE A 176 -21.36 -13.40 -5.60
C PHE A 176 -21.68 -14.41 -6.70
N ARG A 177 -22.16 -13.92 -7.83
CA ARG A 177 -22.26 -14.70 -9.04
C ARG A 177 -20.91 -14.59 -9.69
N ARG A 178 -20.18 -15.70 -9.79
CA ARG A 178 -18.93 -15.81 -10.57
C ARG A 178 -19.23 -15.39 -12.00
N ILE A 179 -19.11 -14.11 -12.31
CA ILE A 179 -19.22 -13.60 -13.67
C ILE A 179 -17.82 -13.69 -14.24
N ARG A 180 -17.54 -14.83 -14.88
CA ARG A 180 -16.39 -14.97 -15.77
C ARG A 180 -16.64 -14.12 -17.01
N ASP A 181 -16.30 -12.84 -16.94
CA ASP A 181 -15.92 -12.08 -18.15
C ASP A 181 -14.46 -12.45 -18.50
N ASP A 182 -14.28 -13.72 -18.84
CA ASP A 182 -13.06 -14.32 -19.39
C ASP A 182 -13.35 -14.58 -20.87
N GLY A 183 -12.43 -14.20 -21.77
CA GLY A 183 -12.67 -14.21 -23.23
C GLY A 183 -12.70 -12.84 -23.90
N LYS A 184 -12.24 -11.77 -23.24
CA LYS A 184 -12.13 -10.43 -23.87
C LYS A 184 -11.33 -10.46 -25.16
N ASP A 185 -10.36 -11.36 -25.31
CA ASP A 185 -9.52 -11.49 -26.49
C ASP A 185 -9.74 -12.80 -27.25
N ASP A 186 -10.91 -13.44 -27.08
CA ASP A 186 -11.23 -14.73 -27.73
C ASP A 186 -11.00 -14.66 -29.25
N GLY A 187 -10.27 -15.64 -29.77
CA GLY A 187 -9.95 -15.77 -31.18
C GLY A 187 -8.88 -14.80 -31.68
N ARG A 188 -8.20 -14.05 -30.80
CA ARG A 188 -7.28 -12.96 -31.18
C ARG A 188 -5.85 -13.16 -30.66
N LEU A 189 -4.92 -12.42 -31.25
CA LEU A 189 -3.51 -12.35 -30.86
C LEU A 189 -3.31 -11.34 -29.72
N VAL A 190 -2.60 -11.75 -28.67
CA VAL A 190 -2.16 -10.88 -27.57
C VAL A 190 -0.64 -10.84 -27.50
N ILE A 191 -0.08 -9.67 -27.20
CA ILE A 191 1.36 -9.49 -26.99
C ILE A 191 1.60 -9.17 -25.52
N ALA A 192 2.50 -9.89 -24.86
CA ALA A 192 2.88 -9.69 -23.47
C ALA A 192 4.34 -9.26 -23.36
N CYS A 193 4.59 -8.10 -22.75
CA CYS A 193 5.91 -7.51 -22.56
C CYS A 193 6.29 -7.60 -21.07
N SER A 194 7.31 -8.41 -20.77
CA SER A 194 7.76 -8.69 -19.40
C SER A 194 8.37 -7.50 -18.65
N GLY A 195 8.49 -7.63 -17.32
CA GLY A 195 9.18 -6.67 -16.46
C GLY A 195 10.70 -6.82 -16.42
N GLY A 196 11.39 -5.78 -15.95
CA GLY A 196 12.86 -5.74 -15.90
C GLY A 196 13.48 -4.34 -16.02
N GLY A 197 12.71 -3.27 -15.81
CA GLY A 197 13.19 -1.89 -15.94
C GLY A 197 13.62 -1.52 -17.37
N ILE A 198 14.66 -0.69 -17.49
CA ILE A 198 15.14 -0.22 -18.80
C ILE A 198 15.59 -1.37 -19.71
N ARG A 199 16.15 -2.46 -19.16
CA ARG A 199 16.54 -3.65 -19.93
C ARG A 199 15.38 -4.21 -20.74
N SER A 200 14.28 -4.49 -20.04
CA SER A 200 13.09 -5.05 -20.69
C SER A 200 12.47 -4.04 -21.64
N ALA A 201 12.46 -2.74 -21.30
CA ALA A 201 11.98 -1.71 -22.21
C ALA A 201 12.76 -1.70 -23.54
N SER A 202 14.10 -1.79 -23.50
CA SER A 202 14.95 -1.82 -24.70
C SER A 202 14.75 -3.09 -25.52
N PHE A 203 14.71 -4.26 -24.87
CA PHE A 203 14.50 -5.54 -25.55
C PHE A 203 13.09 -5.62 -26.18
N CYS A 204 12.05 -5.23 -25.42
CA CYS A 204 10.69 -5.16 -25.93
C CYS A 204 10.56 -4.17 -27.09
N LEU A 205 11.30 -3.05 -27.08
CA LEU A 205 11.29 -2.11 -28.20
C LEU A 205 11.73 -2.78 -29.51
N GLY A 206 12.85 -3.51 -29.48
CA GLY A 206 13.35 -4.26 -30.63
C GLY A 206 12.34 -5.27 -31.17
N ALA A 207 11.78 -6.08 -30.26
CA ALA A 207 10.77 -7.08 -30.63
C ALA A 207 9.48 -6.43 -31.18
N LEU A 208 8.98 -5.35 -30.57
CA LEU A 208 7.78 -4.64 -31.03
C LEU A 208 7.98 -3.93 -32.38
N GLN A 209 9.19 -3.41 -32.65
CA GLN A 209 9.55 -2.86 -33.97
C GLN A 209 9.36 -3.92 -35.05
N LEU A 210 9.93 -5.11 -34.84
CA LEU A 210 9.81 -6.20 -35.80
C LEU A 210 8.36 -6.72 -35.91
N LEU A 211 7.68 -6.97 -34.78
CA LEU A 211 6.30 -7.45 -34.80
C LEU A 211 5.37 -6.49 -35.54
N ARG A 212 5.64 -5.17 -35.47
CA ARG A 212 4.95 -4.18 -36.29
C ARG A 212 5.32 -4.29 -37.76
N GLU A 213 6.61 -4.38 -38.09
CA GLU A 213 7.09 -4.51 -39.47
C GLU A 213 6.47 -5.72 -40.19
N LYS A 214 6.35 -6.86 -39.49
CA LYS A 214 5.67 -8.07 -39.99
C LYS A 214 4.13 -7.99 -39.88
N GLY A 215 3.56 -6.89 -39.37
CA GLY A 215 2.12 -6.64 -39.25
C GLY A 215 1.41 -7.31 -38.07
N PHE A 216 2.10 -8.13 -37.27
CA PHE A 216 1.51 -8.81 -36.11
C PHE A 216 1.08 -7.85 -35.00
N TYR A 217 1.85 -6.77 -34.77
CA TYR A 217 1.48 -5.78 -33.75
C TYR A 217 0.16 -5.09 -34.07
N ASP A 218 -0.10 -4.75 -35.33
CA ASP A 218 -1.35 -4.08 -35.73
C ASP A 218 -2.55 -5.06 -35.78
N LYS A 219 -2.30 -6.38 -35.84
CA LYS A 219 -3.35 -7.42 -35.73
C LYS A 219 -3.69 -7.79 -34.28
N ALA A 220 -2.79 -7.51 -33.34
CA ALA A 220 -3.00 -7.85 -31.94
C ALA A 220 -4.18 -7.07 -31.36
N SER A 221 -5.02 -7.74 -30.56
CA SER A 221 -6.13 -7.08 -29.88
C SER A 221 -5.69 -6.32 -28.63
N THR A 222 -4.67 -6.85 -27.95
CA THR A 222 -4.17 -6.31 -26.67
C THR A 222 -2.65 -6.42 -26.60
N VAL A 223 -2.01 -5.37 -26.08
CA VAL A 223 -0.63 -5.39 -25.61
C VAL A 223 -0.62 -5.22 -24.10
N ILE A 224 -0.11 -6.22 -23.39
CA ILE A 224 -0.01 -6.26 -21.93
C ILE A 224 1.42 -5.92 -21.55
N GLY A 225 1.60 -4.92 -20.69
CA GLY A 225 2.91 -4.53 -20.18
C GLY A 225 3.03 -4.70 -18.68
N VAL A 226 4.17 -5.24 -18.24
CA VAL A 226 4.57 -5.33 -16.83
C VAL A 226 5.85 -4.54 -16.64
N SER A 227 5.91 -3.65 -15.63
CA SER A 227 7.11 -2.89 -15.27
C SER A 227 7.79 -2.25 -16.49
N GLY A 228 9.06 -2.58 -16.76
CA GLY A 228 9.81 -2.16 -17.96
C GLY A 228 9.09 -2.38 -19.30
N GLY A 229 8.46 -3.54 -19.50
CA GLY A 229 7.64 -3.82 -20.68
C GLY A 229 6.40 -2.92 -20.76
N GLY A 230 5.86 -2.52 -19.61
CA GLY A 230 4.82 -1.49 -19.49
C GLY A 230 5.28 -0.10 -19.95
N TYR A 231 6.56 0.25 -19.77
CA TYR A 231 7.09 1.53 -20.25
C TYR A 231 7.05 1.58 -21.77
N MET A 232 7.53 0.52 -22.41
CA MET A 232 7.61 0.45 -23.86
C MET A 232 6.25 0.22 -24.51
N ALA A 233 5.40 -0.65 -23.95
CA ALA A 233 4.03 -0.85 -24.45
C ALA A 233 3.23 0.47 -24.40
N ALA A 234 3.33 1.23 -23.31
CA ALA A 234 2.68 2.54 -23.20
C ALA A 234 3.25 3.56 -24.19
N ALA A 235 4.58 3.62 -24.33
CA ALA A 235 5.25 4.51 -25.28
C ALA A 235 4.81 4.25 -26.72
N PHE A 236 4.86 2.98 -27.14
CA PHE A 236 4.50 2.54 -28.48
C PHE A 236 3.01 2.79 -28.75
N HIS A 237 2.13 2.52 -27.77
CA HIS A 237 0.70 2.76 -27.89
C HIS A 237 0.35 4.25 -27.97
N VAL A 238 0.97 5.11 -27.14
CA VAL A 238 0.70 6.55 -27.15
C VAL A 238 1.21 7.21 -28.43
N LEU A 239 2.43 6.88 -28.85
CA LEU A 239 3.07 7.51 -30.01
C LEU A 239 2.33 7.19 -31.32
N ARG A 240 1.73 6.00 -31.45
CA ARG A 240 1.00 5.58 -32.65
C ARG A 240 -0.18 6.50 -33.02
N ARG A 241 -0.71 7.24 -32.04
CA ARG A 241 -1.79 8.22 -32.27
C ARG A 241 -1.36 9.42 -33.11
N THR A 242 -0.04 9.62 -33.22
CA THR A 242 0.57 10.78 -33.88
C THR A 242 1.49 10.38 -35.02
N CYS A 243 1.90 9.12 -35.10
CA CYS A 243 2.69 8.61 -36.22
C CYS A 243 2.38 7.15 -36.58
N ALA A 244 2.54 6.83 -37.86
CA ALA A 244 2.29 5.50 -38.41
C ALA A 244 3.49 4.54 -38.27
N ASP A 245 4.61 4.96 -37.67
CA ASP A 245 5.83 4.16 -37.49
C ASP A 245 6.58 4.51 -36.18
N PRO A 246 5.94 4.38 -35.01
CA PRO A 246 6.56 4.62 -33.70
C PRO A 246 7.88 3.89 -33.54
N PHE A 247 8.91 4.68 -33.19
CA PHE A 247 10.26 4.21 -32.93
C PHE A 247 10.89 3.41 -34.08
N SER A 248 10.52 3.61 -35.35
CA SER A 248 11.20 2.94 -36.47
C SER A 248 12.73 3.17 -36.44
N PRO A 249 13.55 2.27 -37.01
CA PRO A 249 14.99 2.51 -37.16
C PRO A 249 15.26 3.86 -37.84
N GLY A 250 16.12 4.68 -37.24
CA GLY A 250 16.41 6.04 -37.74
C GLY A 250 15.37 7.10 -37.36
N SER A 251 14.30 6.74 -36.66
CA SER A 251 13.26 7.70 -36.26
C SER A 251 13.78 8.70 -35.21
N PRO A 252 13.24 9.94 -35.20
CA PRO A 252 13.66 10.95 -34.25
C PRO A 252 13.32 10.59 -32.80
N GLU A 253 12.28 9.77 -32.58
CA GLU A 253 11.86 9.28 -31.26
C GLU A 253 12.84 8.26 -30.71
N LEU A 254 13.28 7.31 -31.55
CA LEU A 254 14.33 6.36 -31.19
C LEU A 254 15.63 7.08 -30.89
N ALA A 255 16.04 8.02 -31.75
CA ALA A 255 17.23 8.82 -31.55
C ALA A 255 17.16 9.64 -30.23
N ARG A 256 15.97 10.17 -29.88
CA ARG A 256 15.76 10.85 -28.61
C ARG A 256 15.88 9.91 -27.42
N LEU A 257 15.26 8.73 -27.48
CA LEU A 257 15.29 7.76 -26.41
C LEU A 257 16.72 7.26 -26.14
N ARG A 258 17.51 7.00 -27.19
CA ARG A 258 18.96 6.69 -27.10
C ARG A 258 19.76 7.79 -26.39
N ARG A 259 19.49 9.07 -26.69
CA ARG A 259 20.10 10.20 -25.97
C ARG A 259 19.63 10.34 -24.52
N GLN A 260 18.55 9.66 -24.14
CA GLN A 260 17.88 9.81 -22.84
C GLN A 260 17.82 8.51 -22.01
N THR A 261 18.68 7.53 -22.26
CA THR A 261 18.72 6.25 -21.52
C THR A 261 18.91 6.42 -20.01
N ARG A 262 19.65 7.43 -19.55
CA ARG A 262 19.81 7.77 -18.11
C ARG A 262 18.64 8.59 -17.52
N TYR A 263 17.40 8.31 -17.91
CA TYR A 263 16.25 9.19 -17.70
C TYR A 263 15.93 9.50 -16.22
N LEU A 264 16.23 8.60 -15.29
CA LEU A 264 15.91 8.78 -13.87
C LEU A 264 16.68 9.96 -13.24
N LEU A 265 18.00 10.03 -13.45
CA LEU A 265 18.90 10.99 -12.79
C LEU A 265 19.76 11.82 -13.78
N GLN A 266 19.27 12.04 -15.00
CA GLN A 266 19.91 12.96 -15.95
C GLN A 266 20.03 14.39 -15.37
N GLY A 267 21.28 14.79 -15.07
CA GLY A 267 21.68 16.14 -14.66
C GLY A 267 21.56 16.42 -13.16
N GLY A 268 22.46 17.26 -12.64
CA GLY A 268 22.51 17.62 -11.22
C GLY A 268 21.20 18.21 -10.68
N ARG A 269 20.47 19.00 -11.50
CA ARG A 269 19.16 19.55 -11.14
C ARG A 269 18.11 18.48 -10.80
N ALA A 270 18.15 17.35 -11.50
CA ALA A 270 17.18 16.30 -11.26
C ALA A 270 17.53 15.43 -10.06
N MET A 271 18.82 15.14 -9.85
CA MET A 271 19.28 14.52 -8.61
C MET A 271 18.93 15.38 -7.40
N PHE A 272 19.12 16.70 -7.50
CA PHE A 272 18.74 17.64 -6.46
C PHE A 272 17.22 17.61 -6.17
N ARG A 273 16.37 17.60 -7.21
CA ARG A 273 14.91 17.47 -7.04
C ARG A 273 14.50 16.13 -6.45
N ALA A 274 15.13 15.03 -6.85
CA ALA A 274 14.89 13.71 -6.27
C ALA A 274 15.24 13.72 -4.77
N ALA A 275 16.42 14.23 -4.42
CA ALA A 275 16.87 14.34 -3.04
C ALA A 275 15.93 15.23 -2.21
N LEU A 276 15.48 16.36 -2.76
CA LEU A 276 14.51 17.25 -2.10
C LEU A 276 13.15 16.57 -1.89
N SER A 277 12.69 15.75 -2.84
CA SER A 277 11.46 14.97 -2.70
C SER A 277 11.56 13.93 -1.58
N VAL A 278 12.68 13.21 -1.48
CA VAL A 278 12.93 12.26 -0.38
C VAL A 278 13.00 13.01 0.94
N LEU A 279 13.76 14.10 1.00
CA LEU A 279 13.92 14.91 2.21
C LEU A 279 12.58 15.49 2.68
N PHE A 280 11.77 16.02 1.78
CA PHE A 280 10.43 16.52 2.09
C PHE A 280 9.55 15.42 2.67
N GLY A 281 9.52 14.24 2.03
CA GLY A 281 8.80 13.07 2.53
C GLY A 281 9.27 12.63 3.92
N LEU A 282 10.59 12.54 4.12
CA LEU A 282 11.21 12.22 5.40
C LEU A 282 10.81 13.22 6.48
N VAL A 283 10.90 14.53 6.22
CA VAL A 283 10.52 15.56 7.19
C VAL A 283 9.04 15.44 7.57
N VAL A 284 8.14 15.27 6.60
CA VAL A 284 6.71 15.08 6.89
C VAL A 284 6.46 13.84 7.75
N ASN A 285 7.13 12.73 7.44
CA ASN A 285 6.99 11.48 8.20
C ASN A 285 7.57 11.60 9.62
N LEU A 286 8.74 12.22 9.78
CA LEU A 286 9.35 12.46 11.09
C LEU A 286 8.51 13.42 11.94
N LEU A 287 7.91 14.46 11.34
CA LEU A 287 6.97 15.34 12.03
C LEU A 287 5.73 14.57 12.52
N LEU A 288 5.14 13.70 11.68
CA LEU A 288 4.00 12.87 12.06
C LEU A 288 4.32 11.92 13.21
N ILE A 289 5.47 11.23 13.13
CA ILE A 289 5.95 10.34 14.19
C ILE A 289 6.22 11.15 15.46
N GLY A 290 6.92 12.28 15.32
CA GLY A 290 7.27 13.17 16.43
C GLY A 290 6.04 13.70 17.16
N ILE A 291 5.02 14.18 16.44
CA ILE A 291 3.77 14.68 17.04
C ILE A 291 3.05 13.57 17.81
N THR A 292 2.98 12.37 17.22
CA THR A 292 2.33 11.21 17.86
C THR A 292 3.07 10.79 19.12
N LEU A 293 4.41 10.67 19.05
CA LEU A 293 5.25 10.33 20.19
C LEU A 293 5.21 11.40 21.28
N ARG A 294 5.20 12.69 20.93
CA ARG A 294 5.11 13.80 21.89
C ARG A 294 3.76 13.80 22.61
N ALA A 295 2.66 13.57 21.89
CA ALA A 295 1.34 13.46 22.49
C ALA A 295 1.23 12.27 23.47
N ILE A 296 1.76 11.10 23.08
CA ILE A 296 1.81 9.92 23.98
C ILE A 296 2.69 10.22 25.19
N ALA A 297 3.88 10.81 24.99
CA ALA A 297 4.81 11.15 26.05
C ALA A 297 4.23 12.13 27.07
N TRP A 298 3.39 13.07 26.62
CA TRP A 298 2.74 14.04 27.50
C TRP A 298 1.76 13.37 28.44
N VAL A 299 0.83 12.59 27.90
CA VAL A 299 -0.16 11.84 28.69
C VAL A 299 0.53 10.83 29.61
N LEU A 300 1.52 10.12 29.08
CA LEU A 300 2.26 9.11 29.85
C LEU A 300 3.12 9.74 30.95
N GLY A 301 3.81 10.85 30.67
CA GLY A 301 4.68 11.54 31.63
C GLY A 301 3.88 12.09 32.81
N TRP A 302 2.75 12.75 32.52
CA TRP A 302 1.80 13.16 33.53
C TRP A 302 1.32 11.98 34.37
N PHE A 303 0.85 10.90 33.74
CA PHE A 303 0.30 9.74 34.45
C PHE A 303 1.33 9.07 35.36
N LEU A 304 2.58 8.90 34.90
CA LEU A 304 3.63 8.27 35.69
C LEU A 304 4.08 9.13 36.89
N ALA A 305 4.06 10.45 36.74
CA ALA A 305 4.35 11.38 37.84
C ALA A 305 3.20 11.41 38.86
N ASP A 306 1.95 11.45 38.39
CA ASP A 306 0.75 11.39 39.23
C ASP A 306 0.70 10.12 40.09
N GLN A 307 1.01 8.96 39.48
CA GLN A 307 1.10 7.68 40.18
C GLN A 307 2.36 7.54 41.06
N LYS A 308 3.20 8.58 41.15
CA LYS A 308 4.48 8.62 41.89
C LYS A 308 5.46 7.51 41.48
N VAL A 309 5.33 7.00 40.25
CA VAL A 309 6.25 6.01 39.67
C VAL A 309 7.55 6.68 39.27
N ILE A 310 7.47 7.91 38.76
CA ILE A 310 8.62 8.74 38.45
C ILE A 310 8.63 9.89 39.44
N THR A 311 9.74 10.02 40.18
CA THR A 311 9.98 11.13 41.09
C THR A 311 11.35 11.75 40.80
N SER A 312 11.56 12.98 41.25
CA SER A 312 12.83 13.69 41.09
C SER A 312 13.47 13.96 42.44
N GLU A 313 14.72 13.54 42.60
CA GLU A 313 15.63 14.06 43.63
C GLU A 313 16.72 14.88 42.94
N GLY A 314 16.61 16.21 43.01
CA GLY A 314 17.49 17.12 42.27
C GLY A 314 17.34 16.96 40.74
N THR A 315 18.45 16.66 40.04
CA THR A 315 18.46 16.43 38.59
C THR A 315 18.37 14.94 38.20
N THR A 316 18.23 14.04 39.17
CA THR A 316 18.21 12.60 38.94
C THR A 316 16.78 12.06 38.96
N ILE A 317 16.46 11.24 37.95
CA ILE A 317 15.17 10.56 37.82
C ILE A 317 15.20 9.30 38.68
N HIS A 318 14.31 9.22 39.66
CA HIS A 318 14.08 8.00 40.43
C HIS A 318 12.83 7.29 39.91
N VAL A 319 12.89 5.96 39.83
CA VAL A 319 11.78 5.11 39.38
C VAL A 319 11.39 4.17 40.51
N ASP A 320 10.21 4.40 41.08
CA ASP A 320 9.61 3.53 42.08
C ASP A 320 8.59 2.59 41.42
N TRP A 321 8.88 1.29 41.46
CA TRP A 321 8.00 0.26 40.92
C TRP A 321 6.84 -0.09 41.85
N ARG A 322 6.89 0.39 43.10
CA ARG A 322 5.91 0.11 44.12
C ARG A 322 5.52 1.38 44.90
N PRO A 323 4.94 2.39 44.21
CA PRO A 323 4.59 3.66 44.82
C PRO A 323 3.68 3.48 46.04
N ASN A 324 3.97 4.18 47.13
CA ASN A 324 3.28 4.08 48.42
C ASN A 324 3.19 2.63 48.95
N ASP A 325 4.21 1.79 48.70
CA ASP A 325 4.26 0.36 49.03
C ASP A 325 3.14 -0.52 48.42
N SER A 326 2.46 0.00 47.39
CA SER A 326 1.33 -0.66 46.73
C SER A 326 1.73 -1.36 45.43
N TRP A 327 1.16 -2.54 45.17
CA TRP A 327 1.28 -3.25 43.89
C TRP A 327 0.29 -2.74 42.83
N HIS A 328 -0.48 -1.70 43.13
CA HIS A 328 -1.56 -1.22 42.26
C HIS A 328 -1.08 -0.88 40.85
N PHE A 329 0.05 -0.16 40.71
CA PHE A 329 0.60 0.22 39.41
C PHE A 329 0.96 -1.00 38.54
N LEU A 330 1.61 -2.00 39.14
CA LEU A 330 1.98 -3.24 38.43
C LEU A 330 0.75 -4.07 38.08
N ALA A 331 -0.23 -4.14 38.99
CA ALA A 331 -1.51 -4.79 38.73
C ALA A 331 -2.23 -4.12 37.55
N LEU A 332 -2.33 -2.79 37.53
CA LEU A 332 -2.93 -2.01 36.44
C LEU A 332 -2.22 -2.25 35.11
N SER A 333 -0.89 -2.23 35.12
CA SER A 333 -0.06 -2.40 33.91
C SER A 333 -0.20 -3.78 33.28
N LEU A 334 -0.37 -4.82 34.09
CA LEU A 334 -0.48 -6.22 33.65
C LEU A 334 -1.93 -6.71 33.52
N PHE A 335 -2.91 -5.98 34.05
CA PHE A 335 -4.31 -6.40 34.09
C PHE A 335 -4.87 -6.81 32.73
N PRO A 336 -4.66 -6.07 31.62
CA PRO A 336 -5.18 -6.49 30.31
C PRO A 336 -4.58 -7.81 29.81
N LEU A 337 -3.29 -8.06 30.09
CA LEU A 337 -2.63 -9.31 29.74
C LEU A 337 -3.13 -10.47 30.59
N ALA A 338 -3.29 -10.24 31.90
CA ALA A 338 -3.87 -11.20 32.83
C ALA A 338 -5.31 -11.54 32.45
N LEU A 339 -6.11 -10.55 32.06
CA LEU A 339 -7.48 -10.73 31.57
C LEU A 339 -7.50 -11.59 30.29
N SER A 340 -6.59 -11.33 29.34
CA SER A 340 -6.46 -12.16 28.14
C SER A 340 -6.12 -13.61 28.48
N ALA A 341 -5.15 -13.83 29.38
CA ALA A 341 -4.78 -15.17 29.83
C ALA A 341 -5.94 -15.86 30.55
N ALA A 342 -6.69 -15.13 31.39
CA ALA A 342 -7.85 -15.64 32.10
C ALA A 342 -8.97 -16.06 31.14
N MET A 343 -9.29 -15.25 30.12
CA MET A 343 -10.29 -15.62 29.11
C MET A 343 -9.87 -16.88 28.33
N PHE A 344 -8.59 -17.01 27.99
CA PHE A 344 -8.05 -18.20 27.34
C PHE A 344 -8.14 -19.44 28.23
N VAL A 345 -7.74 -19.34 29.51
CA VAL A 345 -7.84 -20.45 30.46
C VAL A 345 -9.31 -20.83 30.68
N LEU A 346 -10.21 -19.86 30.83
CA LEU A 346 -11.64 -20.10 30.99
C LEU A 346 -12.23 -20.84 29.78
N GLU A 347 -11.84 -20.44 28.56
CA GLU A 347 -12.20 -21.15 27.32
C GLU A 347 -11.74 -22.62 27.37
N LYS A 348 -10.47 -22.88 27.69
CA LYS A 348 -9.90 -24.24 27.71
C LYS A 348 -10.43 -25.11 28.85
N VAL A 349 -10.66 -24.54 30.03
CA VAL A 349 -11.25 -25.26 31.16
C VAL A 349 -12.69 -25.63 30.85
N TRP A 350 -13.48 -24.71 30.29
CA TRP A 350 -14.86 -25.01 29.92
C TRP A 350 -14.93 -26.10 28.84
N ASP A 351 -14.14 -25.98 27.77
CA ASP A 351 -14.09 -26.97 26.67
C ASP A 351 -13.74 -28.38 27.16
N ARG A 352 -13.05 -28.51 28.30
CA ARG A 352 -12.74 -29.80 28.93
C ARG A 352 -13.97 -30.49 29.54
N TRP A 353 -14.92 -29.73 30.09
CA TRP A 353 -16.05 -30.28 30.85
C TRP A 353 -17.39 -30.18 30.13
N ALA A 354 -17.54 -29.25 29.18
CA ALA A 354 -18.77 -29.06 28.43
C ALA A 354 -18.52 -28.44 27.04
N ARG A 355 -19.41 -28.73 26.08
CA ARG A 355 -19.40 -28.05 24.77
C ARG A 355 -19.85 -26.60 24.96
N MET A 356 -18.94 -25.65 24.77
CA MET A 356 -19.25 -24.22 24.91
C MET A 356 -20.20 -23.75 23.78
N PRO A 357 -21.26 -22.97 24.09
CA PRO A 357 -22.05 -22.30 23.07
C PRO A 357 -21.20 -21.32 22.25
N ASP A 358 -21.38 -21.28 20.93
CA ASP A 358 -20.56 -20.45 20.03
C ASP A 358 -20.55 -18.97 20.39
N VAL A 359 -21.66 -18.45 20.91
CA VAL A 359 -21.78 -17.06 21.37
C VAL A 359 -20.87 -16.77 22.56
N VAL A 360 -20.75 -17.71 23.50
CA VAL A 360 -19.88 -17.57 24.68
C VAL A 360 -18.43 -17.64 24.24
N ARG A 361 -18.08 -18.61 23.38
CA ARG A 361 -16.72 -18.74 22.83
C ARG A 361 -16.28 -17.47 22.12
N MET A 362 -17.13 -16.95 21.25
CA MET A 362 -16.90 -15.70 20.53
C MET A 362 -16.70 -14.51 21.47
N LEU A 363 -17.46 -14.43 22.56
CA LEU A 363 -17.32 -13.35 23.54
C LEU A 363 -15.97 -13.45 24.29
N LEU A 364 -15.61 -14.65 24.78
CA LEU A 364 -14.34 -14.89 25.46
C LEU A 364 -13.14 -14.63 24.54
N THR A 365 -13.15 -15.16 23.32
CA THR A 365 -12.06 -14.94 22.35
C THR A 365 -11.96 -13.48 21.95
N THR A 366 -13.08 -12.77 21.82
CA THR A 366 -13.05 -11.34 21.51
C THR A 366 -12.46 -10.54 22.66
N ILE A 367 -12.92 -10.76 23.90
CA ILE A 367 -12.38 -10.06 25.07
C ILE A 367 -10.88 -10.36 25.17
N GLY A 368 -10.49 -11.64 25.09
CA GLY A 368 -9.08 -12.03 25.10
C GLY A 368 -8.26 -11.34 24.02
N ASN A 369 -8.70 -11.38 22.76
CA ASN A 369 -7.98 -10.76 21.65
C ASN A 369 -7.91 -9.23 21.75
N VAL A 370 -8.98 -8.56 22.19
CA VAL A 370 -9.00 -7.10 22.40
C VAL A 370 -8.08 -6.73 23.54
N SER A 371 -8.18 -7.42 24.68
CA SER A 371 -7.33 -7.20 25.86
C SER A 371 -5.86 -7.46 25.54
N LEU A 372 -5.52 -8.47 24.74
CA LEU A 372 -4.15 -8.71 24.28
C LEU A 372 -3.65 -7.60 23.35
N ARG A 373 -4.47 -7.23 22.36
CA ARG A 373 -4.11 -6.23 21.33
C ARG A 373 -3.76 -4.88 21.93
N TYR A 374 -4.51 -4.43 22.93
CA TYR A 374 -4.27 -3.16 23.61
C TYR A 374 -3.39 -3.31 24.85
N GLY A 375 -3.44 -4.47 25.51
CA GLY A 375 -2.65 -4.78 26.70
C GLY A 375 -1.16 -4.83 26.47
N VAL A 376 -0.71 -5.38 25.33
CA VAL A 376 0.73 -5.41 25.02
C VAL A 376 1.30 -3.99 24.88
N PRO A 377 0.74 -3.08 24.05
CA PRO A 377 1.19 -1.69 24.01
C PRO A 377 1.12 -0.99 25.36
N VAL A 378 0.04 -1.17 26.13
CA VAL A 378 -0.10 -0.55 27.47
C VAL A 378 1.00 -1.03 28.42
N ALA A 379 1.25 -2.34 28.50
CA ALA A 379 2.31 -2.89 29.34
C ALA A 379 3.70 -2.42 28.88
N VAL A 380 3.95 -2.35 27.57
CA VAL A 380 5.21 -1.83 27.02
C VAL A 380 5.41 -0.36 27.36
N LEU A 381 4.36 0.46 27.32
CA LEU A 381 4.46 1.87 27.70
C LEU A 381 4.62 2.05 29.21
N LEU A 382 3.76 1.42 30.02
CA LEU A 382 3.76 1.60 31.48
C LEU A 382 4.95 0.92 32.16
N LEU A 383 5.46 -0.20 31.67
CA LEU A 383 6.62 -0.87 32.27
C LEU A 383 7.92 -0.54 31.52
N GLY A 384 7.87 -0.51 30.19
CA GLY A 384 9.06 -0.29 29.38
C GLY A 384 9.61 1.13 29.46
N VAL A 385 8.76 2.15 29.59
CA VAL A 385 9.22 3.54 29.69
C VAL A 385 9.89 3.84 31.04
N PRO A 386 9.27 3.56 32.20
CA PRO A 386 9.96 3.67 33.49
C PRO A 386 11.22 2.79 33.56
N GLY A 387 11.15 1.55 33.04
CA GLY A 387 12.32 0.68 32.97
C GLY A 387 13.46 1.24 32.12
N GLY A 388 13.13 1.85 30.98
CA GLY A 388 14.10 2.54 30.13
C GLY A 388 14.73 3.75 30.82
N LEU A 389 13.94 4.57 31.52
CA LEU A 389 14.44 5.70 32.30
C LEU A 389 15.32 5.26 33.47
N TYR A 390 14.92 4.21 34.19
CA TYR A 390 15.72 3.59 35.26
C TYR A 390 17.07 3.10 34.74
N LEU A 391 17.09 2.35 33.63
CA LEU A 391 18.33 1.85 33.02
C LEU A 391 19.25 2.99 32.57
N LEU A 392 18.68 4.08 32.04
CA LEU A 392 19.44 5.28 31.67
C LEU A 392 20.06 5.97 32.89
N GLY A 393 19.31 6.07 34.00
CA GLY A 393 19.79 6.64 35.27
C GLY A 393 20.94 5.85 35.90
N GLN A 394 21.13 4.57 35.53
CA GLN A 394 22.23 3.72 36.02
C GLN A 394 23.51 3.80 35.17
N LEU A 395 23.49 4.47 34.03
CA LEU A 395 24.68 4.58 33.19
C LEU A 395 25.72 5.49 33.86
N PRO A 396 27.00 5.10 33.92
CA PRO A 396 28.04 5.91 34.53
C PRO A 396 28.18 7.25 33.80
N GLY A 397 28.00 8.35 34.53
CA GLY A 397 28.17 9.71 34.01
C GLY A 397 29.62 9.93 33.58
N GLY A 398 29.89 9.91 32.28
CA GLY A 398 31.21 10.26 31.75
C GLY A 398 31.50 11.75 31.93
N SER A 399 32.71 12.09 32.37
CA SER A 399 33.21 13.47 32.36
C SER A 399 33.24 14.02 30.93
N ALA A 400 33.02 15.33 30.79
CA ALA A 400 32.87 16.02 29.51
C ALA A 400 34.07 15.89 28.53
N ASP A 401 35.23 15.44 29.02
CA ASP A 401 36.48 15.37 28.26
C ASP A 401 36.69 14.05 27.48
N GLN A 402 35.86 13.02 27.66
CA GLN A 402 35.90 11.80 26.83
C GLN A 402 34.49 11.30 26.47
N PRO A 403 34.01 11.47 25.21
CA PRO A 403 32.72 10.96 24.80
C PRO A 403 32.77 9.43 24.70
N SER A 404 32.05 8.75 25.58
CA SER A 404 31.76 7.33 25.53
C SER A 404 30.33 7.12 25.03
N LEU A 405 30.01 5.94 24.48
CA LEU A 405 28.64 5.63 24.01
C LEU A 405 27.56 5.95 25.09
N PRO A 406 27.79 5.68 26.39
CA PRO A 406 26.88 6.09 27.47
C PRO A 406 26.70 7.61 27.62
N SER A 407 27.76 8.41 27.55
CA SER A 407 27.64 9.87 27.70
C SER A 407 26.96 10.53 26.50
N ALA A 408 27.12 9.97 25.29
CA ALA A 408 26.37 10.38 24.11
C ALA A 408 24.87 10.02 24.20
N LEU A 409 24.52 8.85 24.75
CA LEU A 409 23.13 8.45 25.01
C LEU A 409 22.48 9.33 26.08
N LEU A 410 23.20 9.67 27.14
CA LEU A 410 22.73 10.58 28.18
C LEU A 410 22.54 12.02 27.65
N ALA A 411 23.44 12.52 26.79
CA ALA A 411 23.29 13.83 26.15
C ALA A 411 22.10 13.92 25.18
N LEU A 412 21.70 12.80 24.59
CA LEU A 412 20.47 12.70 23.78
C LEU A 412 19.20 12.77 24.63
N VAL A 413 19.27 12.36 25.91
CA VAL A 413 18.13 12.28 26.85
C VAL A 413 18.02 13.52 27.75
N ASP A 414 19.09 14.30 27.92
CA ASP A 414 19.11 15.51 28.76
C ASP A 414 18.05 16.55 28.32
N PRO A 415 16.99 16.78 29.12
CA PRO A 415 15.82 17.59 28.73
C PRO A 415 16.15 19.06 28.43
N THR A 416 17.30 19.56 28.90
CA THR A 416 17.69 20.98 28.84
C THR A 416 18.40 21.39 27.55
N LYS A 417 18.91 20.43 26.74
CA LYS A 417 19.72 20.74 25.54
C LYS A 417 18.89 20.69 24.24
N GLN A 418 19.02 21.75 23.43
CA GLN A 418 18.16 22.16 22.29
C GLN A 418 17.89 21.05 21.25
N GLY A 419 16.61 20.72 21.04
CA GLY A 419 16.14 19.63 20.16
C GLY A 419 16.47 19.75 18.66
N LEU A 420 16.95 20.89 18.18
CA LEU A 420 17.30 21.09 16.77
C LEU A 420 18.59 20.33 16.36
N ALA A 421 19.59 20.27 17.25
CA ALA A 421 20.85 19.58 16.99
C ALA A 421 20.69 18.04 16.98
N SER A 422 19.82 17.52 17.83
CA SER A 422 19.49 16.08 17.87
C SER A 422 18.72 15.65 16.62
N PHE A 423 17.84 16.51 16.11
CA PHE A 423 17.07 16.27 14.89
C PHE A 423 17.97 16.24 13.65
N THR A 424 18.89 17.21 13.51
CA THR A 424 19.81 17.26 12.37
C THR A 424 20.76 16.06 12.35
N ALA A 425 21.29 15.65 13.51
CA ALA A 425 22.12 14.45 13.64
C ALA A 425 21.35 13.17 13.24
N LEU A 426 20.10 13.01 13.69
CA LEU A 426 19.25 11.88 13.34
C LEU A 426 19.00 11.81 11.82
N VAL A 427 18.65 12.94 11.20
CA VAL A 427 18.42 13.01 9.75
C VAL A 427 19.66 12.59 8.96
N VAL A 428 20.85 13.06 9.35
CA VAL A 428 22.12 12.69 8.69
C VAL A 428 22.40 11.19 8.80
N VAL A 429 22.21 10.60 9.99
CA VAL A 429 22.38 9.16 10.23
C VAL A 429 21.41 8.35 9.37
N LEU A 430 20.14 8.73 9.32
CA LEU A 430 19.12 8.06 8.51
C LEU A 430 19.43 8.11 7.01
N ILE A 431 19.91 9.26 6.51
CA ILE A 431 20.34 9.41 5.12
C ILE A 431 21.55 8.51 4.82
N GLY A 432 22.54 8.48 5.71
CA GLY A 432 23.73 7.62 5.58
C GLY A 432 23.39 6.12 5.56
N LEU A 433 22.46 5.69 6.41
CA LEU A 433 21.98 4.31 6.46
C LEU A 433 21.13 3.95 5.23
N GLY A 434 20.24 4.85 4.79
CA GLY A 434 19.49 4.65 3.56
C GLY A 434 20.41 4.43 2.36
N LYS A 435 21.49 5.22 2.26
CA LYS A 435 22.53 5.04 1.23
C LYS A 435 23.27 3.71 1.37
N SER A 436 23.61 3.30 2.60
CA SER A 436 24.28 2.03 2.87
C SER A 436 23.41 0.82 2.51
N VAL A 437 22.13 0.84 2.88
CA VAL A 437 21.14 -0.20 2.57
C VAL A 437 20.88 -0.27 1.06
N TRP A 438 20.74 0.87 0.39
CA TRP A 438 20.59 0.92 -1.07
C TRP A 438 21.77 0.25 -1.78
N ASN A 439 22.99 0.57 -1.36
CA ASN A 439 24.20 -0.05 -1.90
C ASN A 439 24.29 -1.54 -1.56
N GLY A 440 23.75 -1.98 -0.41
CA GLY A 440 23.68 -3.40 -0.03
C GLY A 440 22.65 -4.20 -0.83
N LEU A 441 21.50 -3.60 -1.17
CA LEU A 441 20.47 -4.21 -2.01
C LEU A 441 20.88 -4.29 -3.49
N ALA A 442 21.78 -3.40 -3.94
CA ALA A 442 22.29 -3.37 -5.31
C ALA A 442 23.37 -4.44 -5.59
N VAL A 443 23.95 -5.05 -4.55
CA VAL A 443 25.03 -6.05 -4.70
C VAL A 443 24.44 -7.45 -4.62
N GLU A 444 24.04 -7.99 -5.77
CA GLU A 444 23.87 -9.43 -5.97
C GLU A 444 24.98 -9.94 -6.91
N GLY A 445 25.55 -11.12 -6.61
CA GLY A 445 26.27 -11.91 -7.61
C GLY A 445 27.80 -12.03 -7.48
N LYS A 446 28.34 -12.24 -6.27
CA LYS A 446 29.65 -12.95 -6.17
C LYS A 446 29.59 -14.01 -5.08
N GLU A 447 29.85 -15.27 -5.47
CA GLU A 447 30.12 -16.34 -4.53
C GLU A 447 31.35 -15.97 -3.70
N ALA A 448 31.12 -15.76 -2.40
CA ALA A 448 32.18 -15.46 -1.46
C ALA A 448 32.94 -16.73 -1.08
N ALA A 449 34.14 -16.91 -1.66
CA ALA A 449 35.09 -17.93 -1.22
C ALA A 449 35.75 -17.48 0.10
N GLY A 450 35.40 -18.14 1.20
CA GLY A 450 36.01 -17.96 2.52
C GLY A 450 35.04 -17.56 3.65
N MET A 451 35.31 -18.04 4.87
CA MET A 451 34.43 -17.86 6.05
C MET A 451 34.24 -16.40 6.44
N ARG A 452 35.30 -15.56 6.38
CA ARG A 452 35.21 -14.11 6.63
C ARG A 452 34.38 -13.37 5.58
N ALA A 453 34.51 -13.76 4.31
CA ALA A 453 33.72 -13.18 3.22
C ALA A 453 32.24 -13.60 3.31
N ARG A 454 31.96 -14.84 3.76
CA ARG A 454 30.60 -15.30 4.08
C ARG A 454 30.00 -14.59 5.29
N LEU A 455 30.78 -14.34 6.35
CA LEU A 455 30.35 -13.55 7.50
C LEU A 455 30.10 -12.08 7.16
N LEU A 456 30.96 -11.45 6.35
CA LEU A 456 30.76 -10.09 5.84
C LEU A 456 29.58 -10.00 4.88
N ALA A 457 29.40 -10.99 4.00
CA ALA A 457 28.24 -11.09 3.13
C ALA A 457 26.97 -11.29 3.95
N PHE A 458 26.98 -12.17 4.96
CA PHE A 458 25.86 -12.37 5.88
C PHE A 458 25.56 -11.09 6.67
N ALA A 459 26.57 -10.42 7.22
CA ALA A 459 26.38 -9.15 7.91
C ALA A 459 25.80 -8.07 6.99
N ARG A 460 26.27 -7.94 5.75
CA ARG A 460 25.75 -6.96 4.77
C ARG A 460 24.36 -7.31 4.21
N THR A 461 24.04 -8.58 4.01
CA THR A 461 22.79 -9.01 3.36
C THR A 461 21.68 -9.38 4.35
N LYS A 462 22.02 -9.77 5.58
CA LYS A 462 21.06 -10.20 6.61
C LYS A 462 21.00 -9.30 7.82
N LEU A 463 22.09 -8.67 8.27
CA LEU A 463 22.07 -7.80 9.47
C LEU A 463 21.96 -6.30 9.15
N ALA A 464 22.69 -5.81 8.14
CA ALA A 464 22.66 -4.41 7.73
C ALA A 464 21.26 -3.90 7.32
N PRO A 465 20.38 -4.71 6.68
CA PRO A 465 19.01 -4.31 6.42
C PRO A 465 18.20 -4.02 7.69
N TRP A 466 18.46 -4.74 8.80
CA TRP A 466 17.79 -4.49 10.09
C TRP A 466 18.38 -3.30 10.83
N ALA A 467 19.67 -3.00 10.66
CA ALA A 467 20.33 -1.92 11.39
C ALA A 467 19.62 -0.56 11.25
N GLY A 468 19.16 -0.21 10.03
CA GLY A 468 18.42 1.04 9.81
C GLY A 468 17.07 1.08 10.52
N THR A 469 16.31 -0.02 10.46
CA THR A 469 15.04 -0.17 11.20
C THR A 469 15.26 -0.11 12.70
N THR A 470 16.28 -0.81 13.22
CA THR A 470 16.64 -0.79 14.65
C THR A 470 17.02 0.62 15.11
N ILE A 471 17.81 1.37 14.33
CA ILE A 471 18.19 2.74 14.68
C ILE A 471 16.97 3.67 14.72
N ILE A 472 16.03 3.54 13.79
CA ILE A 472 14.77 4.30 13.82
C ILE A 472 13.98 3.98 15.09
N VAL A 473 13.85 2.70 15.43
CA VAL A 473 13.12 2.28 16.63
C VAL A 473 13.80 2.79 17.89
N VAL A 474 15.13 2.66 17.99
CA VAL A 474 15.90 3.17 19.13
C VAL A 474 15.78 4.69 19.24
N ALA A 475 15.87 5.44 18.13
CA ALA A 475 15.69 6.89 18.14
C ALA A 475 14.29 7.30 18.57
N ALA A 476 13.25 6.59 18.11
CA ALA A 476 11.87 6.81 18.53
C ALA A 476 11.68 6.52 20.03
N VAL A 477 12.29 5.44 20.54
CA VAL A 477 12.27 5.10 21.96
C VAL A 477 13.00 6.18 22.78
N ILE A 478 14.21 6.60 22.39
CA ILE A 478 14.95 7.65 23.08
C ILE A 478 14.14 8.96 23.13
N ALA A 479 13.52 9.35 22.00
CA ALA A 479 12.66 10.53 21.96
C ALA A 479 11.45 10.40 22.89
N LEU A 480 10.80 9.23 22.91
CA LEU A 480 9.70 8.92 23.82
C LEU A 480 10.13 9.00 25.28
N LEU A 481 11.24 8.35 25.66
CA LEU A 481 11.79 8.37 27.02
C LEU A 481 12.11 9.79 27.47
N ARG A 482 12.84 10.55 26.63
CA ARG A 482 13.20 11.94 26.90
C ARG A 482 11.97 12.81 27.16
N TRP A 483 11.00 12.77 26.26
CA TRP A 483 9.80 13.60 26.39
C TRP A 483 8.95 13.17 27.58
N THR A 484 8.85 11.87 27.84
CA THR A 484 8.09 11.35 29.00
C THR A 484 8.74 11.80 30.30
N GLY A 485 10.07 11.66 30.42
CA GLY A 485 10.82 12.13 31.58
C GLY A 485 10.66 13.64 31.79
N GLY A 486 10.79 14.44 30.71
CA GLY A 486 10.56 15.88 30.78
C GLY A 486 9.17 16.26 31.28
N TYR A 487 8.11 15.67 30.72
CA TYR A 487 6.74 15.91 31.18
C TYR A 487 6.47 15.38 32.60
N ALA A 488 7.21 14.36 33.06
CA ALA A 488 7.07 13.83 34.41
C ALA A 488 7.70 14.71 35.49
N ILE A 489 8.82 15.41 35.20
CA ILE A 489 9.63 16.07 36.24
C ILE A 489 9.82 17.58 36.06
N ASP A 490 9.68 18.13 34.85
CA ASP A 490 10.01 19.53 34.55
C ASP A 490 8.73 20.39 34.46
N PRO A 491 8.50 21.33 35.39
CA PRO A 491 7.34 22.22 35.36
C PRO A 491 7.23 23.01 34.05
N ALA A 492 8.35 23.38 33.43
CA ALA A 492 8.34 24.10 32.16
C ALA A 492 7.75 23.26 31.02
N TYR A 493 7.88 21.93 31.08
CA TYR A 493 7.25 21.02 30.12
C TYR A 493 5.77 20.80 30.44
N GLN A 494 5.41 20.74 31.71
CA GLN A 494 4.06 20.45 32.19
C GLN A 494 3.08 21.59 31.84
N ASP A 495 3.52 22.84 31.95
CA ASP A 495 2.69 24.02 31.74
C ASP A 495 2.73 24.58 30.30
N ASP A 496 3.48 23.96 29.38
CA ASP A 496 3.62 24.45 28.00
C ASP A 496 2.45 24.01 27.10
N TRP A 497 1.28 24.62 27.34
CA TRP A 497 0.06 24.36 26.58
C TRP A 497 0.15 24.78 25.10
N ASN A 498 1.10 25.65 24.74
CA ASN A 498 1.33 26.03 23.33
C ASN A 498 1.72 24.82 22.48
N VAL A 499 2.34 23.80 23.09
CA VAL A 499 2.66 22.54 22.41
C VAL A 499 1.40 21.91 21.82
N ALA A 500 0.27 21.87 22.53
CA ALA A 500 -0.96 21.28 22.02
C ALA A 500 -1.44 21.99 20.74
N LEU A 501 -1.42 23.32 20.72
CA LEU A 501 -1.81 24.12 19.55
C LEU A 501 -0.86 23.90 18.38
N VAL A 502 0.45 23.84 18.62
CA VAL A 502 1.46 23.57 17.58
C VAL A 502 1.28 22.16 17.01
N LEU A 503 1.11 21.14 17.85
CA LEU A 503 0.90 19.76 17.42
C LEU A 503 -0.37 19.63 16.57
N ALA A 504 -1.48 20.26 17.00
CA ALA A 504 -2.74 20.28 16.27
C ALA A 504 -2.61 21.02 14.93
N ALA A 505 -1.98 22.20 14.92
CA ALA A 505 -1.75 22.99 13.71
C ALA A 505 -0.92 22.22 12.68
N ILE A 506 0.15 21.55 13.10
CA ILE A 506 0.97 20.74 12.19
C ILE A 506 0.17 19.53 11.68
N ALA A 507 -0.59 18.83 12.54
CA ALA A 507 -1.42 17.70 12.12
C ALA A 507 -2.47 18.09 11.07
N VAL A 508 -3.14 19.24 11.26
CA VAL A 508 -4.09 19.80 10.29
C VAL A 508 -3.38 20.23 9.00
N ALA A 509 -2.25 20.92 9.10
CA ALA A 509 -1.46 21.35 7.94
C ALA A 509 -1.02 20.15 7.10
N ILE A 510 -0.50 19.08 7.72
CA ILE A 510 -0.11 17.86 7.02
C ILE A 510 -1.32 17.21 6.35
N LYS A 511 -2.47 17.10 7.04
CA LYS A 511 -3.70 16.49 6.47
C LYS A 511 -4.26 17.28 5.28
N VAL A 512 -4.18 18.60 5.29
CA VAL A 512 -4.75 19.47 4.24
C VAL A 512 -3.78 19.62 3.06
N LEU A 513 -2.50 19.85 3.33
CA LEU A 513 -1.51 20.21 2.33
C LEU A 513 -0.84 18.99 1.68
N THR A 514 -0.80 17.85 2.38
CA THR A 514 -0.08 16.66 1.93
C THR A 514 -0.96 15.42 1.89
N ASP A 515 -0.47 14.37 1.23
CA ASP A 515 -1.00 13.01 1.32
C ASP A 515 0.10 12.01 1.01
N ALA A 516 -0.13 10.75 1.37
CA ALA A 516 0.87 9.71 1.15
C ALA A 516 1.27 9.62 -0.33
N ASN A 517 0.36 9.70 -1.30
CA ASN A 517 0.77 9.55 -2.71
C ASN A 517 1.69 10.69 -3.17
N ARG A 518 1.38 11.94 -2.80
CA ARG A 518 2.10 13.15 -3.24
C ARG A 518 3.46 13.35 -2.59
N THR A 519 3.63 12.99 -1.32
CA THR A 519 4.93 13.16 -0.65
C THR A 519 5.98 12.17 -1.13
N SER A 520 5.56 11.07 -1.74
CA SER A 520 6.43 9.97 -2.17
C SER A 520 7.27 10.26 -3.41
N LEU A 521 8.30 9.45 -3.61
CA LEU A 521 9.11 9.44 -4.84
C LEU A 521 8.32 9.11 -6.11
N HIS A 522 7.10 8.57 -5.98
CA HIS A 522 6.26 8.20 -7.13
C HIS A 522 6.05 9.36 -8.11
N SER A 523 5.75 10.57 -7.62
CA SER A 523 5.47 11.71 -8.49
C SER A 523 6.67 12.11 -9.35
N PHE A 524 7.86 12.10 -8.74
CA PHE A 524 9.13 12.34 -9.44
C PHE A 524 9.39 11.21 -10.45
N TYR A 525 9.31 9.96 -10.02
CA TYR A 525 9.55 8.78 -10.85
C TYR A 525 8.64 8.75 -12.09
N ARG A 526 7.33 8.99 -11.89
CA ARG A 526 6.33 9.10 -12.95
C ARG A 526 6.66 10.20 -13.96
N GLU A 527 7.08 11.37 -13.48
CA GLU A 527 7.50 12.47 -14.36
C GLU A 527 8.71 12.09 -15.21
N ARG A 528 9.69 11.40 -14.64
CA ARG A 528 10.89 10.97 -15.37
C ARG A 528 10.58 9.93 -16.43
N LEU A 529 9.77 8.93 -16.11
CA LEU A 529 9.31 7.95 -17.09
C LEU A 529 8.51 8.61 -18.21
N SER A 530 7.56 9.49 -17.87
CA SER A 530 6.75 10.21 -18.85
C SER A 530 7.61 11.01 -19.83
N ARG A 531 8.61 11.75 -19.34
CA ARG A 531 9.49 12.58 -20.18
C ARG A 531 10.41 11.78 -21.11
N ALA A 532 10.75 10.56 -20.72
CA ALA A 532 11.65 9.70 -21.48
C ALA A 532 10.91 8.88 -22.54
N PHE A 533 9.82 8.24 -22.14
CA PHE A 533 9.12 7.24 -22.96
C PHE A 533 7.91 7.82 -23.71
N LEU A 534 7.19 8.78 -23.13
CA LEU A 534 5.97 9.32 -23.74
C LEU A 534 6.29 10.56 -24.58
N VAL A 535 6.48 10.33 -25.87
CA VAL A 535 6.87 11.33 -26.86
C VAL A 535 5.82 11.47 -27.95
N THR A 536 5.86 12.59 -28.66
CA THR A 536 5.09 12.84 -29.88
C THR A 536 6.02 13.31 -30.99
N ARG A 537 5.72 12.93 -32.22
CA ARG A 537 6.35 13.51 -33.41
C ARG A 537 5.62 14.81 -33.75
N LYS A 538 6.34 15.91 -33.91
CA LYS A 538 5.79 17.19 -34.39
C LYS A 538 5.80 17.23 -35.92
N ASP A 539 5.03 18.14 -36.51
CA ASP A 539 4.95 18.34 -37.96
C ASP A 539 6.31 18.66 -38.61
N ASN A 540 7.21 19.29 -37.87
CA ASN A 540 8.59 19.55 -38.31
C ASN A 540 9.52 18.32 -38.22
N GLY A 541 8.97 17.13 -37.96
CA GLY A 541 9.71 15.88 -37.81
C GLY A 541 10.45 15.73 -36.47
N ALA A 542 10.41 16.70 -35.55
CA ALA A 542 11.11 16.58 -34.28
C ALA A 542 10.31 15.76 -33.25
N ALA A 543 11.01 14.84 -32.56
CA ALA A 543 10.45 14.12 -31.43
C ALA A 543 10.57 14.92 -30.13
N VAL A 544 9.45 15.19 -29.47
CA VAL A 544 9.40 15.96 -28.23
C VAL A 544 8.62 15.17 -27.17
N ALA A 545 9.06 15.25 -25.91
CA ALA A 545 8.29 14.69 -24.80
C ALA A 545 6.92 15.36 -24.72
N LEU A 546 5.88 14.57 -24.47
CA LEU A 546 4.56 15.11 -24.16
C LEU A 546 4.63 15.96 -22.90
N ASP A 547 3.83 17.02 -22.84
CA ASP A 547 3.70 17.83 -21.64
C ASP A 547 3.23 16.94 -20.48
N TYR A 548 4.02 16.87 -19.41
CA TYR A 548 3.69 16.08 -18.22
C TYR A 548 2.38 16.53 -17.56
N HIS A 549 1.97 17.78 -17.75
CA HIS A 549 0.72 18.29 -17.23
C HIS A 549 -0.51 17.88 -18.06
N LEU A 550 -0.30 17.33 -19.26
CA LEU A 550 -1.36 16.74 -20.07
C LEU A 550 -1.88 15.47 -19.38
N ARG A 551 -3.19 15.42 -19.15
CA ARG A 551 -3.84 14.30 -18.45
C ARG A 551 -4.18 13.20 -19.44
N LEU A 552 -3.23 12.29 -19.66
CA LEU A 552 -3.43 11.09 -20.48
C LEU A 552 -4.31 10.07 -19.72
N ARG A 553 -5.61 10.36 -19.59
CA ARG A 553 -6.58 9.50 -18.87
C ARG A 553 -6.54 8.08 -19.42
N TYR A 554 -6.49 7.09 -18.52
CA TYR A 554 -6.30 5.70 -18.93
C TYR A 554 -7.48 5.20 -19.77
N SER A 555 -8.70 5.54 -19.37
CA SER A 555 -9.96 5.20 -20.05
C SER A 555 -10.07 5.69 -21.50
N GLU A 556 -9.29 6.71 -21.86
CA GLU A 556 -9.31 7.34 -23.17
C GLU A 556 -8.04 7.01 -23.98
N TRP A 557 -6.88 7.04 -23.32
CA TRP A 557 -5.58 6.92 -23.96
C TRP A 557 -5.08 5.48 -24.12
N ALA A 558 -5.67 4.52 -23.40
CA ALA A 558 -5.34 3.10 -23.56
C ALA A 558 -6.20 2.39 -24.63
N LYS A 559 -7.24 3.07 -25.16
CA LYS A 559 -8.08 2.54 -26.23
C LYS A 559 -7.34 2.56 -27.58
N PRO A 560 -7.59 1.57 -28.45
CA PRO A 560 -7.03 1.53 -29.80
C PRO A 560 -7.56 2.70 -30.64
N VAL A 561 -6.71 3.26 -31.51
CA VAL A 561 -7.07 4.40 -32.39
C VAL A 561 -7.13 3.95 -33.86
N ASP A 562 -6.17 3.13 -34.31
CA ASP A 562 -5.99 2.79 -35.74
C ASP A 562 -5.84 1.27 -35.95
N GLY A 563 -6.81 0.47 -35.52
CA GLY A 563 -6.84 -0.98 -35.78
C GLY A 563 -5.85 -1.85 -34.97
N GLY A 564 -4.89 -1.26 -34.26
CA GLY A 564 -3.94 -1.99 -33.40
C GLY A 564 -4.42 -2.25 -31.96
N PRO A 565 -3.55 -2.80 -31.08
CA PRO A 565 -3.95 -3.28 -29.76
C PRO A 565 -4.34 -2.17 -28.79
N GLN A 566 -5.28 -2.50 -27.90
CA GLN A 566 -5.49 -1.75 -26.66
C GLN A 566 -4.31 -1.94 -25.70
N LEU A 567 -4.04 -0.94 -24.87
CA LEU A 567 -3.02 -1.02 -23.84
C LEU A 567 -3.60 -1.57 -22.54
N VAL A 568 -2.95 -2.59 -21.99
CA VAL A 568 -3.22 -3.11 -20.66
C VAL A 568 -1.93 -3.09 -19.86
N ILE A 569 -2.00 -2.62 -18.62
CA ILE A 569 -0.85 -2.59 -17.71
C ILE A 569 -1.18 -3.38 -16.45
N ALA A 570 -0.31 -4.32 -16.08
CA ALA A 570 -0.48 -5.12 -14.88
C ALA A 570 0.27 -4.52 -13.69
N GLY A 571 -0.37 -4.51 -12.53
CA GLY A 571 0.18 -4.19 -11.22
C GLY A 571 -0.24 -5.23 -10.18
N VAL A 572 0.13 -5.02 -8.93
CA VAL A 572 -0.35 -5.85 -7.80
C VAL A 572 -0.92 -4.99 -6.70
N ALA A 573 -2.01 -5.43 -6.09
CA ALA A 573 -2.50 -4.90 -4.82
C ALA A 573 -1.95 -5.75 -3.68
N ASN A 574 -1.24 -5.12 -2.74
CA ASN A 574 -0.69 -5.77 -1.56
C ASN A 574 -1.81 -6.00 -0.55
N VAL A 575 -1.96 -7.23 -0.06
CA VAL A 575 -3.00 -7.65 0.89
C VAL A 575 -2.48 -8.79 1.77
N SER A 576 -2.88 -8.86 3.04
CA SER A 576 -2.46 -9.92 3.97
C SER A 576 -3.62 -10.75 4.53
N ASP A 577 -4.81 -10.66 3.94
CA ASP A 577 -5.99 -11.35 4.44
C ASP A 577 -5.96 -12.83 4.03
N ALA A 578 -5.85 -13.71 5.02
CA ALA A 578 -5.80 -15.16 4.84
C ALA A 578 -7.09 -15.75 4.23
N ASP A 579 -8.20 -15.00 4.28
CA ASP A 579 -9.48 -15.38 3.65
C ASP A 579 -9.38 -15.45 2.11
N PHE A 580 -8.48 -14.66 1.52
CA PHE A 580 -8.41 -14.47 0.06
C PHE A 580 -7.06 -14.83 -0.55
N VAL A 581 -6.00 -14.83 0.26
CA VAL A 581 -4.63 -14.97 -0.23
C VAL A 581 -3.92 -16.09 0.54
N PRO A 582 -3.36 -17.08 -0.17
CA PRO A 582 -2.51 -18.10 0.43
C PRO A 582 -1.36 -17.51 1.25
N SER A 583 -0.95 -18.25 2.27
CA SER A 583 0.19 -17.90 3.12
C SER A 583 1.40 -17.45 2.31
N GLN A 584 1.98 -16.29 2.69
CA GLN A 584 3.17 -15.69 2.09
C GLN A 584 3.04 -15.15 0.65
N ARG A 585 1.90 -15.29 -0.02
CA ARG A 585 1.69 -14.63 -1.33
C ARG A 585 1.57 -13.12 -1.18
N ASP A 586 0.94 -12.65 -0.10
CA ASP A 586 0.80 -11.24 0.31
C ASP A 586 0.33 -10.24 -0.79
N CYS A 587 -0.25 -10.71 -1.90
CA CYS A 587 -0.76 -9.86 -2.98
C CYS A 587 -1.86 -10.53 -3.81
N VAL A 588 -2.62 -9.67 -4.51
CA VAL A 588 -3.52 -10.04 -5.61
C VAL A 588 -3.20 -9.19 -6.85
N PRO A 589 -3.38 -9.73 -8.07
CA PRO A 589 -3.30 -8.96 -9.32
C PRO A 589 -4.22 -7.74 -9.35
N PHE A 590 -3.72 -6.62 -9.88
CA PHE A 590 -4.47 -5.38 -10.12
C PHE A 590 -4.19 -4.91 -11.56
N VAL A 591 -5.20 -4.84 -12.41
CA VAL A 591 -5.04 -4.55 -13.84
C VAL A 591 -5.64 -3.20 -14.20
N PHE A 592 -4.85 -2.42 -14.94
CA PHE A 592 -5.28 -1.22 -15.63
C PHE A 592 -5.70 -1.63 -17.05
N ASP A 593 -6.98 -1.49 -17.35
CA ASP A 593 -7.57 -1.72 -18.67
C ASP A 593 -8.49 -0.52 -19.01
N ALA A 594 -8.63 -0.21 -20.29
CA ALA A 594 -9.30 1.01 -20.75
C ALA A 594 -10.79 1.07 -20.35
N GLU A 595 -11.43 -0.09 -20.19
CA GLU A 595 -12.86 -0.17 -19.89
C GLU A 595 -13.12 -0.47 -18.42
N GLN A 596 -12.36 -1.41 -17.85
CA GLN A 596 -12.51 -1.85 -16.48
C GLN A 596 -11.18 -1.93 -15.75
N ILE A 597 -11.05 -1.23 -14.63
CA ILE A 597 -9.88 -1.26 -13.76
C ILE A 597 -10.20 -2.02 -12.48
N GLY A 598 -9.22 -2.75 -11.94
CA GLY A 598 -9.32 -3.27 -10.59
C GLY A 598 -8.59 -4.59 -10.35
N ILE A 599 -9.05 -5.32 -9.34
CA ILE A 599 -8.51 -6.62 -8.94
C ILE A 599 -9.14 -7.68 -9.84
N VAL A 600 -8.30 -8.43 -10.56
CA VAL A 600 -8.72 -9.48 -11.49
C VAL A 600 -7.96 -10.75 -11.16
N GLY A 601 -8.61 -11.85 -10.80
CA GLY A 601 -7.85 -13.02 -10.38
C GLY A 601 -8.68 -14.25 -10.01
N ASP A 602 -8.01 -15.12 -9.26
CA ASP A 602 -8.36 -16.49 -8.85
C ASP A 602 -9.86 -16.74 -8.56
N ARG A 603 -10.30 -17.99 -8.79
CA ARG A 603 -11.58 -18.56 -8.33
C ARG A 603 -11.85 -18.36 -6.83
N SER A 604 -10.81 -18.12 -6.03
CA SER A 604 -10.89 -17.81 -4.59
C SER A 604 -11.29 -16.36 -4.30
N LEU A 605 -11.09 -15.43 -5.25
CA LEU A 605 -11.45 -14.03 -5.06
C LEU A 605 -12.94 -13.81 -5.31
N PRO A 606 -13.59 -12.97 -4.49
CA PRO A 606 -14.99 -12.60 -4.70
C PRO A 606 -15.16 -11.75 -5.96
N ASP A 607 -16.34 -11.84 -6.61
CA ASP A 607 -16.68 -10.96 -7.72
C ASP A 607 -16.85 -9.49 -7.29
N GLY A 608 -16.86 -8.59 -8.27
CA GLY A 608 -16.98 -7.15 -8.01
C GLY A 608 -15.65 -6.45 -7.70
N GLY A 609 -14.52 -7.11 -8.00
CA GLY A 609 -13.18 -6.50 -7.94
C GLY A 609 -12.87 -5.53 -9.10
N ARG A 610 -13.81 -5.31 -10.03
CA ARG A 610 -13.64 -4.47 -11.23
C ARG A 610 -14.66 -3.34 -11.27
N ARG A 611 -14.22 -2.17 -11.75
CA ARG A 611 -15.07 -0.97 -11.96
C ARG A 611 -14.77 -0.31 -13.28
N THR A 612 -15.74 0.39 -13.84
CA THR A 612 -15.54 1.21 -15.03
C THR A 612 -14.39 2.20 -14.82
N THR A 613 -13.39 2.18 -15.70
CA THR A 613 -12.14 2.93 -15.52
C THR A 613 -12.38 4.44 -15.38
N ASP A 614 -13.28 5.02 -16.17
CA ASP A 614 -13.62 6.45 -16.10
C ASP A 614 -14.32 6.86 -14.78
N ASP A 615 -15.12 5.97 -14.16
CA ASP A 615 -15.69 6.23 -12.83
C ASP A 615 -14.65 6.10 -11.72
N TYR A 616 -13.75 5.13 -11.85
CA TYR A 616 -12.65 4.93 -10.90
C TYR A 616 -11.65 6.11 -10.93
N GLU A 617 -11.30 6.63 -12.12
CA GLU A 617 -10.46 7.83 -12.29
C GLU A 617 -11.01 9.03 -11.50
N ARG A 618 -12.33 9.19 -11.50
CA ARG A 618 -13.06 10.28 -10.82
C ARG A 618 -13.11 10.13 -9.30
N GLU A 619 -12.95 8.93 -8.76
CA GLU A 619 -12.82 8.67 -7.33
C GLU A 619 -11.38 8.80 -6.84
N ALA A 620 -10.43 8.24 -7.60
CA ALA A 620 -9.01 8.24 -7.24
C ALA A 620 -8.50 9.66 -7.01
N ASP A 621 -8.78 10.55 -7.98
CA ASP A 621 -8.49 11.97 -7.84
C ASP A 621 -9.53 12.81 -8.57
N MET A 622 -10.10 13.80 -7.87
CA MET A 622 -11.02 14.75 -8.48
C MET A 622 -10.39 15.51 -9.65
N LEU A 623 -9.06 15.72 -9.61
CA LEU A 623 -8.32 16.36 -10.70
C LEU A 623 -7.87 15.37 -11.79
N LYS A 624 -8.24 14.08 -11.67
CA LYS A 624 -7.91 12.98 -12.60
C LYS A 624 -6.40 12.85 -12.88
N ARG A 625 -5.57 12.96 -11.83
CA ARG A 625 -4.09 12.87 -11.94
C ARG A 625 -3.53 11.54 -11.48
N GLU A 626 -4.26 10.74 -10.70
CA GLU A 626 -3.73 9.50 -10.11
C GLU A 626 -3.86 8.27 -11.03
N VAL A 627 -4.85 8.24 -11.93
CA VAL A 627 -5.10 7.13 -12.85
C VAL A 627 -4.98 7.65 -14.29
N THR A 628 -3.78 7.56 -14.84
CA THR A 628 -3.40 8.00 -16.19
C THR A 628 -2.41 6.98 -16.77
N VAL A 629 -2.17 7.00 -18.10
CA VAL A 629 -1.16 6.14 -18.73
C VAL A 629 0.22 6.28 -18.07
N PRO A 630 0.76 7.50 -17.82
CA PRO A 630 2.00 7.65 -17.07
C PRO A 630 1.94 7.09 -15.65
N ALA A 631 0.80 7.23 -14.96
CA ALA A 631 0.67 6.72 -13.59
C ALA A 631 0.63 5.19 -13.58
N ALA A 632 -0.17 4.54 -14.44
CA ALA A 632 -0.20 3.09 -14.57
C ALA A 632 1.19 2.54 -14.92
N MET A 633 1.89 3.18 -15.86
CA MET A 633 3.27 2.88 -16.22
C MET A 633 4.21 2.93 -15.00
N ALA A 634 4.14 4.00 -14.21
CA ALA A 634 4.98 4.17 -13.02
C ALA A 634 4.62 3.23 -11.85
N ILE A 635 3.33 2.93 -11.66
CA ILE A 635 2.86 1.99 -10.63
C ILE A 635 3.31 0.57 -10.97
N SER A 636 3.15 0.18 -12.23
CA SER A 636 3.60 -1.12 -12.73
C SER A 636 5.12 -1.28 -12.65
N GLY A 637 5.89 -0.19 -12.66
CA GLY A 637 7.34 -0.17 -12.45
C GLY A 637 7.82 0.04 -11.00
N ALA A 638 6.90 0.05 -10.02
CA ALA A 638 7.19 0.43 -8.65
C ALA A 638 7.89 -0.68 -7.82
N ALA A 639 9.03 -1.18 -8.31
CA ALA A 639 9.76 -2.32 -7.73
C ALA A 639 10.31 -2.03 -6.31
N VAL A 640 10.54 -0.76 -5.96
CA VAL A 640 11.01 -0.34 -4.63
C VAL A 640 9.84 0.24 -3.82
N SER A 641 9.32 -0.55 -2.90
CA SER A 641 8.24 -0.15 -1.98
C SER A 641 8.35 -0.91 -0.64
N PRO A 642 7.76 -0.42 0.47
CA PRO A 642 7.73 -1.13 1.76
C PRO A 642 7.00 -2.49 1.70
N LEU A 643 6.09 -2.64 0.74
CA LEU A 643 5.33 -3.84 0.45
C LEU A 643 5.52 -4.20 -1.03
N THR A 644 5.82 -5.47 -1.32
CA THR A 644 6.24 -5.97 -2.64
C THR A 644 5.68 -7.37 -2.94
N GLY A 645 4.45 -7.65 -2.49
CA GLY A 645 3.74 -8.91 -2.71
C GLY A 645 4.56 -10.17 -2.37
N ARG A 646 4.71 -11.10 -3.32
CA ARG A 646 5.45 -12.37 -3.14
C ARG A 646 6.91 -12.18 -2.72
N VAL A 647 7.48 -11.00 -2.94
CA VAL A 647 8.87 -10.68 -2.62
C VAL A 647 8.99 -9.98 -1.24
N ASN A 648 7.91 -9.90 -0.47
CA ASN A 648 7.89 -9.27 0.85
C ASN A 648 8.97 -9.77 1.82
N ALA A 649 9.39 -11.03 1.71
CA ALA A 649 10.46 -11.59 2.54
C ALA A 649 11.77 -10.78 2.45
N ARG A 650 12.06 -10.16 1.29
CA ARG A 650 13.26 -9.33 1.08
C ARG A 650 13.13 -7.93 1.68
N THR A 651 11.92 -7.36 1.67
CA THR A 651 11.66 -5.98 2.11
C THR A 651 11.31 -5.89 3.60
N ARG A 652 10.82 -6.98 4.23
CA ARG A 652 10.46 -7.04 5.67
C ARG A 652 11.50 -6.38 6.61
N PRO A 653 12.83 -6.66 6.50
CA PRO A 653 13.83 -6.05 7.38
C PRO A 653 13.93 -4.52 7.29
N VAL A 654 13.68 -3.96 6.10
CA VAL A 654 13.88 -2.53 5.78
C VAL A 654 12.55 -1.79 5.60
N ARG A 655 11.42 -2.47 5.78
CA ARG A 655 10.07 -1.93 5.52
C ARG A 655 9.82 -0.63 6.28
N LEU A 656 10.13 -0.61 7.57
CA LEU A 656 9.98 0.59 8.40
C LEU A 656 10.91 1.70 7.91
N LEU A 657 12.16 1.39 7.59
CA LEU A 657 13.12 2.33 7.03
C LEU A 657 12.62 2.96 5.72
N LEU A 658 12.14 2.15 4.77
CA LEU A 658 11.59 2.62 3.50
C LEU A 658 10.35 3.49 3.71
N ALA A 659 9.46 3.11 4.64
CA ALA A 659 8.28 3.89 4.98
C ALA A 659 8.65 5.25 5.59
N VAL A 660 9.58 5.30 6.56
CA VAL A 660 10.02 6.54 7.22
C VAL A 660 10.79 7.45 6.26
N LEU A 661 11.75 6.91 5.50
CA LEU A 661 12.48 7.65 4.47
C LEU A 661 11.59 8.09 3.28
N ASN A 662 10.35 7.61 3.23
CA ASN A 662 9.43 7.80 2.12
C ASN A 662 10.00 7.31 0.77
N ALA A 663 10.92 6.34 0.83
CA ALA A 663 11.55 5.71 -0.31
C ALA A 663 10.62 4.64 -0.90
N ARG A 664 9.52 5.11 -1.50
CA ARG A 664 8.49 4.25 -2.08
C ARG A 664 7.98 4.76 -3.42
N LEU A 665 7.71 3.81 -4.30
CA LEU A 665 7.15 4.06 -5.63
C LEU A 665 5.68 3.62 -5.74
N GLY A 666 5.22 2.73 -4.86
CA GLY A 666 3.82 2.31 -4.79
C GLY A 666 2.88 3.39 -4.26
N VAL A 667 1.59 3.24 -4.58
CA VAL A 667 0.56 4.25 -4.29
C VAL A 667 -0.69 3.63 -3.68
N TRP A 668 -1.42 4.40 -2.87
CA TRP A 668 -2.72 4.03 -2.34
C TRP A 668 -3.85 4.45 -3.27
N LEU A 669 -4.48 3.49 -3.93
CA LEU A 669 -5.63 3.72 -4.79
C LEU A 669 -6.95 3.33 -4.08
N PRO A 670 -8.11 3.86 -4.53
CA PRO A 670 -9.42 3.38 -4.06
C PRO A 670 -9.56 1.88 -4.25
N ASN A 671 -10.15 1.20 -3.27
CA ASN A 671 -10.42 -0.22 -3.39
C ASN A 671 -11.58 -0.46 -4.40
N PRO A 672 -11.38 -1.22 -5.49
CA PRO A 672 -12.43 -1.49 -6.48
C PRO A 672 -13.68 -2.17 -5.91
N TYR A 673 -13.56 -2.94 -4.82
CA TYR A 673 -14.71 -3.55 -4.14
C TYR A 673 -15.59 -2.53 -3.40
N TRP A 674 -15.09 -1.31 -3.20
CA TRP A 674 -15.85 -0.23 -2.57
C TRP A 674 -16.50 0.65 -3.62
N ASN A 675 -17.72 1.09 -3.34
CA ASN A 675 -18.53 1.92 -4.23
C ASN A 675 -18.75 1.28 -5.60
N ASN A 676 -18.63 -0.05 -5.70
CA ASN A 676 -18.91 -0.78 -6.93
C ASN A 676 -20.43 -0.96 -7.09
N ARG A 677 -21.02 -0.23 -8.04
CA ARG A 677 -22.46 -0.19 -8.27
C ARG A 677 -22.73 -0.15 -9.78
N PRO A 678 -23.90 -0.63 -10.24
CA PRO A 678 -24.26 -0.56 -11.65
C PRO A 678 -24.31 0.89 -12.18
N GLU A 679 -24.76 1.82 -11.35
CA GLU A 679 -24.77 3.25 -11.66
C GLU A 679 -23.41 3.90 -11.34
N PRO A 680 -22.97 4.92 -12.11
CA PRO A 680 -21.75 5.65 -11.81
C PRO A 680 -21.78 6.21 -10.39
N ALA A 681 -20.86 5.75 -9.53
CA ALA A 681 -20.83 6.18 -8.14
C ALA A 681 -20.32 7.63 -8.00
N PHE A 682 -19.57 8.11 -8.99
CA PHE A 682 -18.88 9.38 -8.95
C PHE A 682 -19.13 10.25 -10.19
N PRO A 683 -20.40 10.58 -10.54
CA PRO A 683 -20.74 11.30 -11.76
C PRO A 683 -20.09 12.69 -11.83
N ASP A 684 -19.95 13.26 -13.02
CA ASP A 684 -19.41 14.62 -13.18
C ASP A 684 -20.34 15.66 -12.55
N VAL A 685 -19.75 16.56 -11.75
CA VAL A 685 -20.48 17.57 -10.98
C VAL A 685 -20.39 18.94 -11.66
N ARG A 686 -21.55 19.58 -11.86
CA ARG A 686 -21.67 20.96 -12.36
C ARG A 686 -21.94 21.93 -11.19
N GLY A 687 -21.44 23.16 -11.29
CA GLY A 687 -21.59 24.20 -10.26
C GLY A 687 -20.47 24.24 -9.22
N VAL A 688 -20.32 25.40 -8.55
CA VAL A 688 -19.22 25.66 -7.59
C VAL A 688 -19.42 24.88 -6.29
N VAL A 689 -20.62 24.91 -5.70
CA VAL A 689 -20.89 24.27 -4.40
C VAL A 689 -20.69 22.75 -4.43
N PRO A 690 -21.24 21.98 -5.41
CA PRO A 690 -20.98 20.55 -5.51
C PRO A 690 -19.50 20.22 -5.76
N LYS A 691 -18.78 21.06 -6.52
CA LYS A 691 -17.33 20.92 -6.74
C LYS A 691 -16.55 21.11 -5.44
N VAL A 692 -16.83 22.17 -4.68
CA VAL A 692 -16.18 22.43 -3.38
C VAL A 692 -16.47 21.29 -2.41
N ARG A 693 -17.73 20.85 -2.30
CA ARG A 693 -18.11 19.72 -1.45
C ARG A 693 -17.35 18.44 -1.84
N ARG A 694 -17.21 18.16 -3.14
CA ARG A 694 -16.46 17.02 -3.64
C ARG A 694 -14.96 17.15 -3.38
N TYR A 695 -14.41 18.35 -3.50
CA TYR A 695 -13.01 18.64 -3.21
C TYR A 695 -12.70 18.45 -1.72
N VAL A 696 -13.52 18.99 -0.83
CA VAL A 696 -13.38 18.79 0.62
C VAL A 696 -13.50 17.30 0.97
N GLY A 697 -14.49 16.61 0.38
CA GLY A 697 -14.65 15.17 0.54
C GLY A 697 -13.43 14.37 0.08
N SER A 698 -12.81 14.75 -1.04
CA SER A 698 -11.60 14.08 -1.54
C SER A 698 -10.40 14.34 -0.64
N VAL A 699 -10.21 15.56 -0.11
CA VAL A 699 -9.14 15.88 0.86
C VAL A 699 -9.26 15.03 2.12
N ILE A 700 -10.47 14.85 2.64
CA ILE A 700 -10.72 14.00 3.82
C ILE A 700 -10.39 12.54 3.50
N ASP A 701 -10.74 12.07 2.30
CA ASP A 701 -10.57 10.68 1.86
C ASP A 701 -9.18 10.31 1.33
N LYS A 702 -8.26 11.29 1.25
CA LYS A 702 -6.86 11.06 0.87
C LYS A 702 -6.16 10.10 1.84
N PRO A 703 -5.17 9.32 1.35
CA PRO A 703 -4.40 8.41 2.18
C PRO A 703 -3.57 9.22 3.19
N GLY A 704 -4.01 9.19 4.45
CA GLY A 704 -3.38 9.90 5.56
C GLY A 704 -2.29 9.10 6.28
N PRO A 705 -1.75 9.65 7.39
CA PRO A 705 -0.65 9.05 8.16
C PRO A 705 -0.87 7.60 8.59
N TYR A 706 -2.12 7.24 8.94
CA TYR A 706 -2.49 5.87 9.28
C TYR A 706 -2.14 4.85 8.18
N ARG A 707 -2.19 5.26 6.90
CA ARG A 707 -1.81 4.39 5.77
C ARG A 707 -0.31 4.16 5.72
N LEU A 708 0.50 5.18 5.99
CA LEU A 708 1.96 5.04 6.11
C LEU A 708 2.35 4.11 7.27
N LEU A 709 1.62 4.18 8.39
CA LEU A 709 1.81 3.24 9.49
C LEU A 709 1.51 1.80 9.07
N LEU A 710 0.39 1.58 8.34
CA LEU A 710 0.04 0.27 7.80
C LEU A 710 1.10 -0.26 6.81
N GLU A 711 1.73 0.60 6.02
CA GLU A 711 2.87 0.23 5.17
C GLU A 711 4.06 -0.21 6.02
N GLY A 712 4.42 0.56 7.06
CA GLY A 712 5.56 0.31 7.93
C GLY A 712 5.45 -1.00 8.73
N ILE A 713 4.27 -1.29 9.28
CA ILE A 713 4.01 -2.57 9.99
C ILE A 713 3.72 -3.71 9.00
N GLY A 714 3.28 -3.35 7.79
CA GLY A 714 2.87 -4.25 6.70
C GLY A 714 1.66 -5.11 7.02
N GLN A 715 0.56 -4.43 7.36
CA GLN A 715 -0.77 -5.03 7.52
C GLN A 715 -1.77 -4.43 6.51
N PRO A 716 -1.53 -4.55 5.18
CA PRO A 716 -2.51 -4.11 4.20
C PRO A 716 -3.70 -5.08 4.17
N SER A 717 -4.91 -4.58 3.91
CA SER A 717 -6.11 -5.41 3.87
C SER A 717 -7.02 -5.10 2.69
N MET A 718 -7.59 -6.14 2.08
CA MET A 718 -8.62 -6.08 1.05
C MET A 718 -9.94 -5.50 1.59
N TYR A 719 -10.15 -5.52 2.90
CA TYR A 719 -11.32 -4.92 3.53
C TYR A 719 -11.19 -3.40 3.73
N ASP A 720 -10.01 -2.84 3.51
CA ASP A 720 -9.81 -1.40 3.65
C ASP A 720 -10.34 -0.64 2.43
N ARG A 721 -10.80 0.59 2.65
CA ARG A 721 -11.31 1.47 1.58
C ARG A 721 -10.28 1.83 0.50
N ARG A 722 -8.99 1.73 0.82
CA ARG A 722 -7.88 1.94 -0.12
C ARG A 722 -6.94 0.74 -0.06
N ILE A 723 -6.36 0.40 -1.20
CA ILE A 723 -5.41 -0.68 -1.38
C ILE A 723 -4.07 -0.12 -1.88
N TYR A 724 -2.98 -0.77 -1.48
CA TYR A 724 -1.64 -0.33 -1.83
C TYR A 724 -1.14 -1.07 -3.08
N VAL A 725 -1.00 -0.34 -4.19
CA VAL A 725 -0.69 -0.91 -5.51
C VAL A 725 0.77 -0.67 -5.89
N THR A 726 1.45 -1.72 -6.34
CA THR A 726 2.89 -1.76 -6.68
C THR A 726 3.15 -2.53 -7.98
N ASP A 727 4.44 -2.75 -8.31
CA ASP A 727 4.90 -3.42 -9.53
C ASP A 727 4.21 -4.76 -9.79
N GLY A 728 3.78 -4.97 -11.05
CA GLY A 728 3.09 -6.18 -11.51
C GLY A 728 3.95 -7.44 -11.45
N GLY A 729 5.27 -7.30 -11.55
CA GLY A 729 6.23 -8.39 -11.52
C GLY A 729 6.30 -9.11 -10.17
N HIS A 730 5.73 -8.55 -9.10
CA HIS A 730 5.58 -9.24 -7.82
C HIS A 730 4.49 -10.34 -7.83
N TYR A 731 3.73 -10.46 -8.91
CA TYR A 731 2.72 -11.51 -9.12
C TYR A 731 3.01 -12.33 -10.38
N ASP A 732 3.13 -11.65 -11.53
CA ASP A 732 3.47 -12.26 -12.81
C ASP A 732 4.35 -11.28 -13.60
N ASN A 733 5.65 -11.56 -13.68
CA ASN A 733 6.59 -10.70 -14.37
C ASN A 733 6.49 -10.80 -15.90
N LEU A 734 5.84 -11.82 -16.45
CA LEU A 734 5.70 -11.98 -17.90
C LEU A 734 4.46 -11.28 -18.45
N GLY A 735 3.44 -11.08 -17.62
CA GLY A 735 2.10 -10.67 -18.06
C GLY A 735 1.32 -11.80 -18.76
N LEU A 736 1.87 -13.01 -18.76
CA LEU A 736 1.29 -14.20 -19.40
C LEU A 736 0.01 -14.67 -18.69
N VAL A 737 -0.05 -14.57 -17.36
CA VAL A 737 -1.23 -14.98 -16.58
C VAL A 737 -2.43 -14.11 -16.92
N GLU A 738 -2.25 -12.78 -16.99
CA GLU A 738 -3.32 -11.87 -17.42
C GLU A 738 -3.65 -12.06 -18.90
N ALA A 739 -2.66 -12.34 -19.76
CA ALA A 739 -2.92 -12.67 -21.16
C ALA A 739 -3.83 -13.89 -21.29
N LEU A 740 -3.48 -15.00 -20.62
CA LEU A 740 -4.25 -16.24 -20.66
C LEU A 740 -5.65 -16.07 -20.07
N ARG A 741 -5.83 -15.29 -19.00
CA ARG A 741 -7.16 -15.01 -18.42
C ARG A 741 -8.13 -14.40 -19.44
N ARG A 742 -7.61 -13.71 -20.47
CA ARG A 742 -8.42 -13.08 -21.53
C ARG A 742 -8.79 -14.05 -22.65
N GLU A 743 -8.37 -15.32 -22.54
CA GLU A 743 -8.56 -16.45 -23.46
C GLU A 743 -8.23 -16.14 -24.92
N PRO A 744 -7.03 -15.64 -25.24
CA PRO A 744 -6.65 -15.39 -26.62
C PRO A 744 -6.40 -16.68 -27.39
N ALA A 745 -6.51 -16.64 -28.71
CA ALA A 745 -6.11 -17.77 -29.56
C ALA A 745 -4.58 -17.96 -29.50
N GLN A 746 -3.83 -16.84 -29.51
CA GLN A 746 -2.38 -16.84 -29.54
C GLN A 746 -1.80 -15.75 -28.63
N VAL A 747 -0.68 -16.06 -27.97
CA VAL A 747 0.08 -15.10 -27.16
C VAL A 747 1.53 -15.10 -27.59
N ILE A 748 2.06 -13.92 -27.90
CA ILE A 748 3.51 -13.72 -28.04
C ILE A 748 4.03 -13.11 -26.73
N VAL A 749 4.90 -13.83 -26.03
CA VAL A 749 5.53 -13.38 -24.78
C VAL A 749 6.97 -12.95 -25.08
N ILE A 750 7.28 -11.70 -24.78
CA ILE A 750 8.60 -11.09 -24.95
C ILE A 750 9.25 -10.98 -23.57
N ASP A 751 10.16 -11.90 -23.26
CA ASP A 751 10.76 -12.04 -21.93
C ASP A 751 12.21 -11.53 -21.84
N ALA A 752 12.38 -10.44 -21.10
CA ALA A 752 13.66 -9.86 -20.70
C ALA A 752 13.75 -9.71 -19.17
N SER A 753 13.07 -10.60 -18.43
CA SER A 753 13.20 -10.81 -16.99
C SER A 753 14.65 -11.04 -16.56
N ASN A 754 14.95 -10.72 -15.29
CA ASN A 754 16.28 -10.83 -14.69
C ASN A 754 16.56 -12.23 -14.14
N ASP A 755 16.08 -13.25 -14.83
CA ASP A 755 16.31 -14.61 -14.40
C ASP A 755 17.80 -14.92 -14.46
N ALA A 756 18.29 -15.65 -13.46
CA ALA A 756 19.60 -16.27 -13.57
C ALA A 756 19.61 -17.16 -14.82
N GLU A 757 20.75 -17.18 -15.51
CA GLU A 757 20.94 -17.96 -16.73
C GLU A 757 20.48 -19.41 -16.54
N ASP A 758 19.80 -19.95 -17.55
CA ASP A 758 19.23 -21.31 -17.59
C ASP A 758 18.17 -21.67 -16.53
N ARG A 759 17.70 -20.72 -15.70
CA ARG A 759 16.69 -21.01 -14.66
C ARG A 759 15.24 -20.80 -15.06
N PHE A 760 14.97 -19.82 -15.92
CA PHE A 760 13.61 -19.48 -16.39
C PHE A 760 12.59 -19.30 -15.25
N THR A 761 13.02 -18.69 -14.14
CA THR A 761 12.22 -18.51 -12.93
C THR A 761 10.90 -17.80 -13.23
N ALA A 762 10.91 -16.74 -14.04
CA ALA A 762 9.71 -15.99 -14.38
C ALA A 762 8.68 -16.85 -15.16
N LEU A 763 9.15 -17.70 -16.07
CA LEU A 763 8.30 -18.65 -16.80
C LEU A 763 7.74 -19.73 -15.87
N ALA A 764 8.57 -20.32 -15.01
CA ALA A 764 8.13 -21.34 -14.06
C ALA A 764 7.10 -20.79 -13.06
N GLU A 765 7.31 -19.56 -12.55
CA GLU A 765 6.37 -18.87 -11.67
C GLU A 765 5.04 -18.55 -12.38
N ALA A 766 5.09 -18.13 -13.65
CA ALA A 766 3.88 -17.87 -14.44
C ALA A 766 3.09 -19.17 -14.70
N ILE A 767 3.75 -20.28 -15.04
CA ILE A 767 3.12 -21.60 -15.21
C ILE A 767 2.44 -22.06 -13.92
N ALA A 768 3.15 -21.98 -12.80
CA ALA A 768 2.61 -22.34 -11.50
C ALA A 768 1.41 -21.44 -11.13
N THR A 769 1.51 -20.13 -11.38
CA THR A 769 0.45 -19.17 -11.07
C THR A 769 -0.79 -19.38 -11.92
N ALA A 770 -0.65 -19.56 -13.23
CA ALA A 770 -1.76 -19.84 -14.15
C ALA A 770 -2.51 -21.13 -13.74
N ARG A 771 -1.77 -22.16 -13.31
CA ARG A 771 -2.33 -23.41 -12.80
C ARG A 771 -3.07 -23.21 -11.48
N MET A 772 -2.44 -22.55 -10.50
CA MET A 772 -3.01 -22.38 -9.16
C MET A 772 -4.26 -21.50 -9.18
N ASP A 773 -4.22 -20.39 -9.91
CA ASP A 773 -5.25 -19.35 -9.80
C ASP A 773 -6.39 -19.52 -10.83
N HIS A 774 -6.06 -20.02 -12.03
CA HIS A 774 -7.03 -20.14 -13.13
C HIS A 774 -7.28 -21.59 -13.56
N GLY A 775 -6.53 -22.56 -13.03
CA GLY A 775 -6.61 -23.96 -13.46
C GLY A 775 -6.10 -24.19 -14.88
N ILE A 776 -5.35 -23.24 -15.44
CA ILE A 776 -4.83 -23.32 -16.82
C ILE A 776 -3.54 -24.14 -16.80
N GLN A 777 -3.49 -25.19 -17.62
CA GLN A 777 -2.31 -26.04 -17.76
C GLN A 777 -1.47 -25.55 -18.93
N ILE A 778 -0.24 -25.15 -18.65
CA ILE A 778 0.71 -24.69 -19.67
C ILE A 778 1.73 -25.81 -19.92
N ASP A 779 1.81 -26.26 -21.16
CA ASP A 779 2.82 -27.18 -21.67
C ASP A 779 3.78 -26.42 -22.58
N ILE A 780 5.00 -26.16 -22.10
CA ILE A 780 6.05 -25.46 -22.83
C ILE A 780 7.40 -26.01 -22.37
N ASP A 781 8.26 -26.39 -23.32
CA ASP A 781 9.59 -26.91 -23.04
C ASP A 781 10.65 -25.82 -23.28
N PRO A 782 11.30 -25.28 -22.23
CA PRO A 782 12.35 -24.29 -22.37
C PRO A 782 13.71 -24.89 -22.72
N SER A 783 13.86 -26.22 -22.81
CA SER A 783 15.14 -26.90 -23.04
C SER A 783 15.94 -26.36 -24.24
N PRO A 784 15.35 -26.00 -25.39
CA PRO A 784 16.10 -25.42 -26.51
C PRO A 784 16.76 -24.06 -26.20
N MET A 785 16.28 -23.37 -25.17
CA MET A 785 16.82 -22.07 -24.72
C MET A 785 17.86 -22.22 -23.60
N ILE A 786 18.08 -23.44 -23.09
CA ILE A 786 19.11 -23.72 -22.10
C ILE A 786 20.47 -23.79 -22.80
N ARG A 787 21.39 -22.95 -22.36
CA ARG A 787 22.77 -22.96 -22.85
C ARG A 787 23.59 -24.09 -22.22
N GLY A 788 23.48 -24.27 -20.91
CA GLY A 788 24.33 -25.19 -20.15
C GLY A 788 25.81 -24.82 -20.28
N SER A 789 26.65 -25.78 -20.66
CA SER A 789 28.09 -25.56 -20.89
C SER A 789 28.43 -25.01 -22.27
N LYS A 790 27.45 -24.89 -23.18
CA LYS A 790 27.67 -24.35 -24.52
C LYS A 790 28.00 -22.85 -24.44
N PRO A 791 28.63 -22.26 -25.47
CA PRO A 791 28.75 -20.81 -25.54
C PRO A 791 27.39 -20.12 -25.77
N ARG A 792 26.40 -20.82 -26.36
CA ARG A 792 25.08 -20.30 -26.73
C ARG A 792 23.97 -21.34 -26.57
N ALA A 793 22.75 -20.84 -26.38
CA ALA A 793 21.55 -21.64 -26.48
C ALA A 793 21.30 -22.05 -27.94
N ASP A 794 20.61 -23.18 -28.12
CA ASP A 794 20.30 -23.67 -29.46
C ASP A 794 19.28 -22.75 -30.16
N ARG A 795 18.35 -22.18 -29.38
CA ARG A 795 17.29 -21.27 -29.84
C ARG A 795 16.97 -20.22 -28.77
N ALA A 796 16.38 -19.10 -29.18
CA ALA A 796 15.96 -18.05 -28.25
C ALA A 796 14.47 -18.09 -27.89
N TRP A 797 13.74 -19.08 -28.40
CA TRP A 797 12.29 -19.14 -28.26
C TRP A 797 11.80 -20.57 -28.10
N ALA A 798 10.60 -20.70 -27.53
CA ALA A 798 9.86 -21.94 -27.38
C ALA A 798 8.40 -21.76 -27.78
N TYR A 799 7.81 -22.84 -28.28
CA TYR A 799 6.38 -22.95 -28.55
C TYR A 799 5.74 -23.78 -27.45
N GLY A 800 4.57 -23.35 -26.98
CA GLY A 800 3.80 -24.07 -25.97
C GLY A 800 2.30 -23.95 -26.19
N ILE A 801 1.54 -24.73 -25.43
CA ILE A 801 0.09 -24.74 -25.47
C ILE A 801 -0.44 -24.57 -24.04
N ALA A 802 -1.30 -23.58 -23.84
CA ALA A 802 -2.10 -23.43 -22.63
C ALA A 802 -3.48 -24.05 -22.84
N THR A 803 -3.84 -25.03 -22.01
CA THR A 803 -5.15 -25.68 -21.99
C THR A 803 -5.98 -25.09 -20.84
N HIS A 804 -7.09 -24.45 -21.19
CA HIS A 804 -8.00 -23.83 -20.24
C HIS A 804 -8.93 -24.86 -19.59
N PRO A 805 -9.45 -24.59 -18.38
CA PRO A 805 -10.43 -25.48 -17.77
C PRO A 805 -11.72 -25.54 -18.62
N LEU A 806 -12.29 -26.72 -18.76
CA LEU A 806 -13.54 -26.96 -19.49
C LEU A 806 -14.67 -26.06 -18.93
N LYS A 807 -15.37 -25.35 -19.82
CA LYS A 807 -16.56 -24.55 -19.46
C LYS A 807 -17.82 -25.42 -19.56
N ASP A 808 -18.81 -25.11 -18.73
CA ASP A 808 -20.11 -25.81 -18.75
C ASP A 808 -20.73 -25.70 -20.16
N GLY A 809 -21.08 -26.85 -20.74
CA GLY A 809 -21.66 -26.94 -22.09
C GLY A 809 -20.65 -27.01 -23.25
N GLN A 810 -19.33 -26.99 -22.99
CA GLN A 810 -18.31 -27.28 -24.01
C GLN A 810 -17.82 -28.73 -23.92
N GLU A 811 -17.61 -29.37 -25.07
CA GLU A 811 -17.07 -30.75 -25.15
C GLU A 811 -15.54 -30.80 -25.04
N LYS A 812 -14.85 -29.71 -25.40
CA LYS A 812 -13.38 -29.63 -25.42
C LYS A 812 -12.90 -28.34 -24.73
N PRO A 813 -11.76 -28.40 -24.01
CA PRO A 813 -11.19 -27.21 -23.40
C PRO A 813 -10.68 -26.24 -24.47
N TYR A 814 -10.84 -24.94 -24.22
CA TYR A 814 -10.20 -23.91 -25.04
C TYR A 814 -8.68 -24.03 -24.95
N LYS A 815 -7.98 -23.80 -26.05
CA LYS A 815 -6.53 -23.85 -26.12
C LYS A 815 -5.97 -22.54 -26.66
N THR A 816 -4.92 -22.07 -26.03
CA THR A 816 -4.16 -20.90 -26.45
C THR A 816 -2.75 -21.33 -26.84
N GLU A 817 -2.27 -20.88 -27.98
CA GLU A 817 -0.88 -21.09 -28.36
C GLU A 817 0.01 -20.02 -27.73
N ILE A 818 1.18 -20.43 -27.25
CA ILE A 818 2.17 -19.54 -26.63
C ILE A 818 3.44 -19.56 -27.47
N PHE A 819 3.83 -18.39 -27.94
CA PHE A 819 5.12 -18.13 -28.58
C PHE A 819 5.97 -17.34 -27.61
N PHE A 820 6.92 -17.99 -26.95
CA PHE A 820 7.74 -17.39 -25.91
C PHE A 820 9.14 -17.08 -26.45
N VAL A 821 9.59 -15.83 -26.33
CA VAL A 821 10.95 -15.39 -26.68
C VAL A 821 11.67 -14.93 -25.42
N LYS A 822 12.88 -15.44 -25.17
CA LYS A 822 13.74 -15.04 -24.05
C LYS A 822 14.93 -14.24 -24.53
N ALA A 823 15.32 -13.21 -23.77
CA ALA A 823 16.62 -12.56 -23.89
C ALA A 823 17.75 -13.53 -23.50
N VAL A 824 18.25 -14.28 -24.49
CA VAL A 824 19.42 -15.18 -24.41
C VAL A 824 20.27 -15.03 -25.68
N LEU A 825 21.55 -15.41 -25.62
CA LEU A 825 22.40 -15.49 -26.81
C LEU A 825 22.14 -16.82 -27.52
N ALA A 826 21.49 -16.78 -28.66
CA ALA A 826 21.18 -17.96 -29.47
C ALA A 826 21.44 -17.71 -30.96
N GLY A 827 21.85 -18.76 -31.67
CA GLY A 827 22.08 -18.70 -33.12
C GLY A 827 23.17 -17.73 -33.56
N HIS A 828 23.10 -17.29 -34.82
CA HIS A 828 23.96 -16.25 -35.37
C HIS A 828 23.33 -14.89 -35.10
N LEU A 829 24.07 -13.98 -34.47
CA LEU A 829 23.63 -12.62 -34.16
C LEU A 829 24.50 -11.62 -34.95
N GLY A 830 24.00 -10.39 -35.08
CA GLY A 830 24.76 -9.30 -35.69
C GLY A 830 26.09 -9.07 -34.96
N TRP A 831 27.13 -8.68 -35.71
CA TRP A 831 28.47 -8.44 -35.18
C TRP A 831 28.53 -7.39 -34.07
N ASP A 832 27.58 -6.46 -34.04
CA ASP A 832 27.39 -5.47 -32.98
C ASP A 832 27.04 -6.15 -31.65
N ILE A 833 26.10 -7.10 -31.66
CA ILE A 833 25.70 -7.88 -30.48
C ILE A 833 26.84 -8.83 -30.07
N GLU A 834 27.50 -9.47 -31.04
CA GLU A 834 28.65 -10.36 -30.80
C GLU A 834 29.77 -9.65 -30.03
N GLN A 835 30.19 -8.48 -30.53
CA GLN A 835 31.25 -7.70 -29.94
C GLN A 835 30.85 -7.14 -28.57
N TYR A 836 29.60 -6.71 -28.42
CA TYR A 836 29.09 -6.23 -27.14
C TYR A 836 29.09 -7.35 -26.08
N ALA A 837 28.60 -8.54 -26.44
CA ALA A 837 28.60 -9.72 -25.57
C ALA A 837 30.01 -10.16 -25.16
N ALA A 838 30.98 -10.10 -26.08
CA ALA A 838 32.38 -10.41 -25.77
C ALA A 838 32.98 -9.43 -24.74
N GLY A 839 32.56 -8.16 -24.76
CA GLY A 839 32.97 -7.14 -23.80
C GLY A 839 32.20 -7.14 -22.48
N HIS A 840 31.04 -7.78 -22.42
CA HIS A 840 30.12 -7.76 -21.27
C HIS A 840 29.67 -9.19 -20.90
N PRO A 841 30.46 -9.93 -20.08
CA PRO A 841 30.17 -11.32 -19.73
C PRO A 841 28.85 -11.56 -18.98
N ASP A 842 28.26 -10.51 -18.41
CA ASP A 842 26.96 -10.52 -17.72
C ASP A 842 25.78 -10.22 -18.64
N PHE A 843 26.01 -9.98 -19.93
CA PHE A 843 24.98 -9.86 -20.96
C PHE A 843 24.53 -11.25 -21.45
N PRO A 844 23.20 -11.53 -21.56
CA PRO A 844 22.05 -10.65 -21.32
C PRO A 844 21.45 -10.56 -19.89
N PRO A 845 21.79 -11.39 -18.87
CA PRO A 845 21.12 -11.34 -17.56
C PRO A 845 21.62 -10.24 -16.60
N ARG A 846 22.05 -9.08 -17.11
CA ARG A 846 22.60 -7.98 -16.29
C ARG A 846 21.58 -7.46 -15.29
N THR A 847 21.99 -7.23 -14.04
CA THR A 847 21.10 -6.88 -12.90
C THR A 847 20.13 -5.73 -13.18
N THR A 848 18.89 -5.85 -12.70
CA THR A 848 17.87 -4.78 -12.73
C THR A 848 18.16 -3.61 -11.79
N GLY A 849 19.15 -3.73 -10.90
CA GLY A 849 19.62 -2.63 -10.07
C GLY A 849 20.29 -1.51 -10.88
N ASP A 850 20.85 -1.85 -12.05
CA ASP A 850 21.44 -0.89 -12.97
C ASP A 850 20.39 -0.37 -13.96
N GLN A 851 19.85 0.81 -13.65
CA GLN A 851 18.87 1.51 -14.49
C GLN A 851 19.53 2.58 -15.38
N PHE A 852 20.87 2.65 -15.46
CA PHE A 852 21.61 3.75 -16.10
C PHE A 852 22.38 3.29 -17.33
N TYR A 853 21.67 2.72 -18.29
CA TYR A 853 22.27 2.26 -19.55
C TYR A 853 22.95 3.41 -20.28
N ASP A 854 24.09 3.13 -20.90
CA ASP A 854 24.62 3.98 -21.94
C ASP A 854 23.96 3.69 -23.30
N GLU A 855 24.47 4.30 -24.35
CA GLU A 855 23.93 4.12 -25.71
C GLU A 855 24.12 2.68 -26.22
N TRP A 856 25.27 2.06 -25.92
CA TRP A 856 25.61 0.72 -26.38
C TRP A 856 24.83 -0.35 -25.64
N ASP A 857 24.65 -0.20 -24.32
CA ASP A 857 23.79 -1.04 -23.51
C ASP A 857 22.36 -1.05 -24.10
N PHE A 858 21.79 0.13 -24.33
CA PHE A 858 20.44 0.25 -24.88
C PHE A 858 20.32 -0.39 -26.27
N GLU A 859 21.28 -0.11 -27.15
CA GLU A 859 21.26 -0.61 -28.51
C GLU A 859 21.46 -2.12 -28.58
N ALA A 860 22.35 -2.70 -27.77
CA ALA A 860 22.57 -4.14 -27.72
C ALA A 860 21.29 -4.91 -27.34
N TYR A 861 20.55 -4.46 -26.32
CA TYR A 861 19.27 -5.09 -25.96
C TYR A 861 18.18 -4.89 -27.01
N ARG A 862 18.11 -3.70 -27.64
CA ARG A 862 17.15 -3.43 -28.72
C ARG A 862 17.44 -4.30 -29.94
N SER A 863 18.68 -4.34 -30.42
CA SER A 863 19.10 -5.19 -31.53
C SER A 863 18.88 -6.67 -31.22
N LEU A 864 19.20 -7.11 -30.00
CA LEU A 864 18.91 -8.49 -29.56
C LEU A 864 17.41 -8.79 -29.61
N GLY A 865 16.56 -7.92 -29.06
CA GLY A 865 15.11 -8.09 -29.09
C GLY A 865 14.55 -8.21 -30.52
N TYR A 866 15.07 -7.39 -31.44
CA TYR A 866 14.70 -7.47 -32.85
C TYR A 866 15.13 -8.81 -33.47
N ALA A 867 16.41 -9.19 -33.34
CA ALA A 867 16.96 -10.42 -33.93
C ALA A 867 16.29 -11.69 -33.40
N LEU A 868 15.98 -11.76 -32.10
CA LEU A 868 15.35 -12.95 -31.52
C LEU A 868 13.87 -13.06 -31.90
N ALA A 869 13.16 -11.94 -32.03
CA ALA A 869 11.81 -11.92 -32.56
C ALA A 869 11.78 -12.31 -34.05
N GLU A 870 12.84 -11.99 -34.81
CA GLU A 870 12.99 -12.37 -36.22
C GLU A 870 13.19 -13.86 -36.33
N SER A 871 14.11 -14.41 -35.54
CA SER A 871 14.31 -15.86 -35.43
C SER A 871 13.03 -16.63 -35.07
N LEU A 872 12.14 -16.05 -34.27
CA LEU A 872 10.82 -16.62 -33.98
C LEU A 872 9.90 -16.55 -35.20
N THR A 873 9.68 -15.35 -35.74
CA THR A 873 8.66 -15.09 -36.77
C THR A 873 9.01 -15.64 -38.15
N GLU A 874 10.29 -15.84 -38.45
CA GLU A 874 10.74 -16.41 -39.72
C GLU A 874 10.79 -17.94 -39.72
N HIS A 875 10.65 -18.56 -38.56
CA HIS A 875 10.59 -20.00 -38.50
C HIS A 875 9.28 -20.51 -39.12
N HIS A 876 9.37 -21.26 -40.22
CA HIS A 876 8.22 -21.75 -41.01
C HIS A 876 7.02 -22.22 -40.16
N ARG A 877 7.23 -23.12 -39.18
CA ARG A 877 6.13 -23.62 -38.31
C ARG A 877 5.44 -22.55 -37.45
N VAL A 878 6.16 -21.49 -37.10
CA VAL A 878 5.63 -20.38 -36.28
C VAL A 878 4.92 -19.39 -37.20
N ARG A 879 5.54 -19.04 -38.32
CA ARG A 879 4.98 -18.13 -39.32
C ARG A 879 3.60 -18.60 -39.79
N ASP A 880 3.51 -19.86 -40.21
CA ASP A 880 2.27 -20.42 -40.76
C ASP A 880 1.14 -20.36 -39.71
N ARG A 881 1.44 -20.65 -38.43
CA ARG A 881 0.47 -20.56 -37.33
C ARG A 881 0.07 -19.11 -37.01
N LEU A 882 1.01 -18.17 -36.98
CA LEU A 882 0.71 -16.76 -36.70
C LEU A 882 -0.12 -16.11 -37.83
N GLU A 883 0.00 -16.61 -39.06
CA GLU A 883 -0.80 -16.16 -40.21
C GLU A 883 -2.24 -16.73 -40.20
N ASP A 884 -2.44 -17.95 -39.66
CA ASP A 884 -3.75 -18.61 -39.56
C ASP A 884 -4.74 -17.90 -38.61
N CYS A 885 -4.26 -17.02 -37.73
CA CYS A 885 -5.09 -16.23 -36.81
C CYS A 885 -5.79 -15.02 -37.47
N ASN A 886 -5.79 -14.92 -38.81
CA ASN A 886 -6.51 -13.87 -39.52
C ASN A 886 -8.04 -14.05 -39.38
N PRO A 887 -8.81 -13.05 -38.93
CA PRO A 887 -10.25 -13.05 -39.18
C PRO A 887 -10.47 -13.03 -40.70
N PRO A 888 -11.45 -13.79 -41.25
CA PRO A 888 -11.68 -13.82 -42.68
C PRO A 888 -11.94 -12.40 -43.20
N SER A 889 -11.19 -12.01 -44.22
CA SER A 889 -11.32 -10.74 -44.93
C SER A 889 -12.66 -10.71 -45.69
N GLY A 890 -13.73 -10.35 -45.00
CA GLY A 890 -15.04 -10.17 -45.63
C GLY A 890 -16.24 -10.34 -44.69
N ALA A 891 -16.41 -9.45 -43.71
CA ALA A 891 -17.68 -9.31 -43.00
C ALA A 891 -17.87 -7.90 -42.41
N ALA A 892 -17.85 -6.88 -43.27
CA ALA A 892 -18.57 -5.66 -42.97
C ALA A 892 -20.08 -5.96 -43.11
N GLY A 893 -20.73 -6.25 -41.98
CA GLY A 893 -22.19 -6.22 -41.88
C GLY A 893 -22.89 -7.59 -41.84
N LYS A 894 -23.01 -8.17 -40.65
CA LYS A 894 -24.27 -8.62 -40.01
C LYS A 894 -23.95 -9.37 -38.73
N GLN A 895 -24.54 -8.90 -37.62
CA GLN A 895 -24.73 -9.72 -36.43
C GLN A 895 -25.72 -10.84 -36.78
N SER A 896 -25.25 -12.08 -36.82
CA SER A 896 -26.07 -13.26 -36.56
C SER A 896 -25.16 -14.34 -36.02
N GLY A 897 -25.53 -14.89 -34.86
CA GLY A 897 -24.82 -16.00 -34.24
C GLY A 897 -24.83 -17.21 -35.17
N ASP A 898 -23.66 -17.81 -35.33
CA ASP A 898 -23.44 -19.25 -35.28
C ASP A 898 -21.93 -19.48 -35.28
N GLY A 899 -21.48 -20.29 -34.33
CA GLY A 899 -20.07 -20.61 -34.14
C GLY A 899 -19.53 -21.43 -35.31
N VAL A 900 -18.41 -20.99 -35.88
CA VAL A 900 -17.61 -21.81 -36.80
C VAL A 900 -16.18 -21.81 -36.28
N GLY A 901 -15.77 -22.98 -35.78
CA GLY A 901 -14.48 -23.20 -35.14
C GLY A 901 -13.30 -23.21 -36.11
N CYS A 902 -12.14 -22.83 -35.57
CA CYS A 902 -10.84 -23.05 -36.18
C CYS A 902 -10.66 -24.55 -36.48
N ARG A 903 -10.39 -24.87 -37.76
CA ARG A 903 -10.13 -26.24 -38.21
C ARG A 903 -8.82 -26.74 -37.59
N GLY A 904 -8.91 -27.89 -36.93
CA GLY A 904 -7.75 -28.62 -36.48
C GLY A 904 -7.01 -29.31 -37.64
N ASN A 905 -5.70 -29.31 -37.54
CA ASN A 905 -4.84 -30.45 -37.86
C ASN A 905 -3.83 -30.62 -36.73
#